data_AF-A0A937KZP9-F1
#
_entry.id   AF-A0A937KZP9-F1
#
_cell.length_a   1.000
_cell.length_b   1.000
_cell.length_c   1.000
_cell.angle_alpha   90.00
_cell.angle_beta   90.00
_cell.angle_gamma   90.00
#
_symmetry.space_group_name_H-M   'P 1'
#
loop_
_entity.id
_entity.type
_entity.pdbx_description
1 polymer ?
#
loop_
_entity_poly.entity_id
_entity_poly.type
_entity_poly.pdbx_seq_one_letter_code
_entity_poly.pdbx_strand_id
1 'polypeptide(L)'
;MSLTGYQLASSCGIIFLWACLNACGGSAGGVRAIEAAAVDGGATAALQVSCSGYCADIATRLSEADVERILAQVVAEAEARNQPGTIAVVDRVGNVLAVYQMHDAKPLVTISSSFEIGAPIAGGLEGVNVVPATLAAISKAQTGAYLSTEGNAFTTRTASQIIQENFNPGEVNQPSGPLFGVQFSQLPCGDFVSRAAVSQGTVPGPLRAPLGLSADPGGFPLYKSGTPVGGIGFIGDGIYGLDKQISGFDQDLDEVIALAGTVSYAAPLDRRGDVITAAGKTLRYSDWSVSELVSDSLTDSSSLADWLQSRGNLTAVTGYYDGLALHPGTAFGHADSGILPALAGQFENSDGEFLDAFVFVDAAGNNRYPSRPAQDAPDGLEEHALSQKEVHTILREALVIANQSRAQIRRPLGTPARVTVSVVDSVGQIVGMVRSRDAPVFGADVSIQKARTAVFFSSSGQSISPSSSEALKSLPEPKYLAPVSDLATLSNNVAQGLVPALLQTSPLMSPETSFSSYVRNLQQFLGLPLALERDGTPRAFSDRAGGNLSRPHYPDGVASKPNGPLSKPVGQWSIFSVGLQSDLVYNALIHHVAHVALEGAIEDVGKSCVGNTGFNPEALFQTKMGLPRIANGLQIFPGSVPIFRGNTLIGGVGVSGDGVDQDDMIAFLSVHNASMSLSGALGNAPKEIRADQIALPNNLQRLRYVSCPQSPFIDSEEDNVCDGI
;
A
#
# COMPACT_ATOMS: atom_id res chain seq x y z
N MET A 1 -27.36 -60.34 45.06
CA MET A 1 -26.91 -61.74 45.21
C MET A 1 -25.39 -61.75 45.29
N SER A 2 -24.86 -62.21 46.45
CA SER A 2 -23.52 -62.76 46.73
C SER A 2 -22.26 -62.03 46.17
N LEU A 3 -21.41 -61.33 46.96
CA LEU A 3 -20.41 -61.82 47.97
C LEU A 3 -19.52 -62.93 47.36
N THR A 4 -18.19 -62.90 47.29
CA THR A 4 -17.07 -62.57 48.23
C THR A 4 -15.76 -62.95 47.48
N GLY A 5 -14.51 -62.52 47.74
CA GLY A 5 -13.87 -61.69 48.77
C GLY A 5 -12.31 -61.84 48.72
N TYR A 6 -11.61 -61.02 49.52
CA TYR A 6 -10.23 -61.15 50.08
C TYR A 6 -9.02 -60.95 49.12
N GLN A 7 -7.87 -60.32 49.46
CA GLN A 7 -7.24 -59.93 50.73
C GLN A 7 -6.08 -58.90 50.51
N LEU A 8 -5.55 -58.37 51.62
CA LEU A 8 -4.64 -57.22 51.79
C LEU A 8 -3.17 -57.36 51.32
N ALA A 9 -2.61 -56.18 50.97
CA ALA A 9 -1.29 -55.59 51.29
C ALA A 9 0.00 -56.42 51.19
N SER A 10 0.99 -55.92 50.42
CA SER A 10 2.15 -55.16 50.97
C SER A 10 3.16 -54.76 49.87
N SER A 11 3.53 -53.48 49.86
CA SER A 11 4.86 -52.92 49.57
C SER A 11 5.61 -53.30 48.28
N CYS A 12 5.53 -52.44 47.25
CA CYS A 12 6.71 -51.86 46.56
C CYS A 12 6.25 -50.97 45.40
N GLY A 13 6.82 -49.77 45.28
CA GLY A 13 6.67 -48.95 44.07
C GLY A 13 6.24 -47.49 44.27
N ILE A 14 6.66 -46.82 45.35
CA ILE A 14 6.82 -45.36 45.31
C ILE A 14 8.02 -45.10 44.38
N ILE A 15 7.78 -44.96 43.08
CA ILE A 15 8.57 -44.32 42.01
C ILE A 15 7.76 -44.61 40.73
N PHE A 16 6.66 -43.92 40.47
CA PHE A 16 6.04 -43.83 39.12
C PHE A 16 4.84 -42.86 39.07
N LEU A 17 4.82 -41.82 39.92
CA LEU A 17 3.75 -40.82 39.92
C LEU A 17 4.29 -39.39 40.06
N TRP A 18 5.40 -39.10 39.38
CA TRP A 18 5.99 -37.75 39.27
C TRP A 18 6.44 -37.42 37.84
N ALA A 19 5.84 -38.07 36.83
CA ALA A 19 6.20 -37.91 35.41
C ALA A 19 5.02 -37.58 34.48
N CYS A 20 3.85 -37.19 35.01
CA CYS A 20 2.66 -36.91 34.19
C CYS A 20 2.01 -35.54 34.46
N LEU A 21 2.79 -34.53 34.88
CA LEU A 21 2.31 -33.15 35.05
C LEU A 21 3.14 -32.08 34.31
N ASN A 22 4.12 -32.45 33.48
CA ASN A 22 4.94 -31.50 32.69
C ASN A 22 4.69 -31.56 31.16
N ALA A 23 3.59 -32.16 30.70
CA ALA A 23 3.33 -32.34 29.27
C ALA A 23 2.25 -31.41 28.67
N CYS A 24 1.73 -30.44 29.43
CA CYS A 24 0.78 -29.45 28.90
C CYS A 24 1.22 -28.05 29.34
N GLY A 25 2.17 -27.45 28.59
CA GLY A 25 2.65 -26.08 28.85
C GLY A 25 3.93 -25.65 28.10
N GLY A 26 4.60 -26.55 27.36
CA GLY A 26 5.94 -26.30 26.80
C GLY A 26 6.04 -25.86 25.33
N SER A 27 4.98 -25.96 24.50
CA SER A 27 5.11 -25.74 23.05
C SER A 27 5.18 -24.26 22.64
N ALA A 28 4.41 -23.38 23.29
CA ALA A 28 4.38 -21.95 22.95
C ALA A 28 5.71 -21.24 23.24
N GLY A 29 6.44 -21.68 24.27
CA GLY A 29 7.77 -21.16 24.59
C GLY A 29 8.83 -21.60 23.58
N GLY A 30 8.71 -22.82 23.03
CA GLY A 30 9.62 -23.34 22.01
C GLY A 30 9.48 -22.62 20.67
N VAL A 31 8.25 -22.44 20.18
CA VAL A 31 7.99 -21.74 18.91
C VAL A 31 8.50 -20.30 18.96
N ARG A 32 8.19 -19.55 20.03
CA ARG A 32 8.72 -18.18 20.18
C ARG A 32 10.25 -18.12 20.23
N ALA A 33 10.92 -19.11 20.82
CA ALA A 33 12.37 -19.15 20.85
C ALA A 33 12.97 -19.37 19.45
N ILE A 34 12.34 -20.21 18.61
CA ILE A 34 12.75 -20.43 17.22
C ILE A 34 12.52 -19.15 16.39
N GLU A 35 11.36 -18.52 16.53
CA GLU A 35 11.06 -17.22 15.91
C GLU A 35 12.08 -16.15 16.30
N ALA A 36 12.48 -16.12 17.57
CA ALA A 36 13.47 -15.18 18.08
C ALA A 36 14.89 -15.49 17.58
N ALA A 37 15.21 -16.75 17.27
CA ALA A 37 16.48 -17.15 16.67
C ALA A 37 16.57 -16.78 15.18
N ALA A 38 15.43 -16.63 14.49
CA ALA A 38 15.36 -16.17 13.10
C ALA A 38 15.58 -14.66 12.95
N VAL A 39 15.52 -13.88 14.03
CA VAL A 39 15.85 -12.44 14.01
C VAL A 39 17.38 -12.27 13.93
N ASP A 40 17.83 -11.32 13.12
CA ASP A 40 19.25 -10.95 12.98
C ASP A 40 19.94 -10.77 14.35
N GLY A 41 21.14 -11.34 14.49
CA GLY A 41 21.93 -11.34 15.73
C GLY A 41 21.54 -12.42 16.76
N GLY A 42 20.41 -13.11 16.59
CA GLY A 42 19.87 -14.11 17.52
C GLY A 42 19.45 -13.49 18.86
N ALA A 43 18.31 -13.89 19.39
CA ALA A 43 17.83 -13.37 20.68
C ALA A 43 18.68 -13.82 21.87
N THR A 44 19.82 -13.17 22.10
CA THR A 44 20.25 -12.92 23.48
C THR A 44 19.36 -11.80 24.00
N ALA A 45 18.48 -12.12 24.95
CA ALA A 45 17.48 -11.22 25.53
C ALA A 45 18.04 -9.93 26.19
N ALA A 46 19.34 -9.64 26.04
CA ALA A 46 20.06 -8.54 26.68
C ALA A 46 20.44 -7.40 25.73
N LEU A 47 20.28 -7.54 24.40
CA LEU A 47 20.49 -6.47 23.42
C LEU A 47 19.30 -6.44 22.44
N GLN A 48 18.08 -6.18 22.93
CA GLN A 48 17.04 -5.62 22.06
C GLN A 48 17.57 -4.26 21.57
N VAL A 49 18.08 -4.20 20.33
CA VAL A 49 18.38 -2.91 19.71
C VAL A 49 17.04 -2.17 19.62
N SER A 50 16.89 -1.13 20.45
CA SER A 50 15.68 -0.30 20.51
C SER A 50 15.68 0.63 19.30
N CYS A 51 15.36 0.06 18.13
CA CYS A 51 15.20 0.78 16.89
C CYS A 51 13.78 1.33 16.82
N SER A 52 13.65 2.65 16.90
CA SER A 52 12.37 3.38 16.82
C SER A 52 12.43 4.54 15.81
N GLY A 53 13.27 4.41 14.78
CA GLY A 53 13.40 5.27 13.60
C GLY A 53 14.82 5.75 13.28
N TYR A 54 15.84 5.26 14.01
CA TYR A 54 17.20 5.83 14.02
C TYR A 54 18.29 4.82 13.64
N CYS A 55 17.94 3.57 13.40
CA CYS A 55 18.92 2.50 13.18
C CYS A 55 19.34 2.33 11.73
N ALA A 56 18.55 2.82 10.78
CA ALA A 56 18.90 2.79 9.37
C ALA A 56 20.21 3.53 9.07
N ASP A 57 21.19 2.80 8.52
CA ASP A 57 22.48 3.33 8.04
C ASP A 57 23.13 2.36 7.03
N ILE A 58 24.31 2.72 6.50
CA ILE A 58 25.08 1.95 5.50
C ILE A 58 25.31 0.50 5.95
N ALA A 59 25.59 0.26 7.24
CA ALA A 59 25.85 -1.08 7.76
C ALA A 59 24.62 -2.00 7.72
N THR A 60 23.42 -1.42 7.69
CA THR A 60 22.16 -2.16 7.73
C THR A 60 21.63 -2.53 6.34
N ARG A 61 22.15 -1.96 5.25
CA ARG A 61 21.69 -2.32 3.89
C ARG A 61 21.94 -3.81 3.58
N LEU A 62 21.17 -4.34 2.64
CA LEU A 62 21.39 -5.69 2.12
C LEU A 62 22.67 -5.73 1.26
N SER A 63 23.57 -6.66 1.53
CA SER A 63 24.71 -6.98 0.66
C SER A 63 24.31 -8.00 -0.42
N GLU A 64 25.13 -8.16 -1.45
CA GLU A 64 24.92 -9.23 -2.45
C GLU A 64 24.89 -10.62 -1.81
N ALA A 65 25.74 -10.86 -0.80
CA ALA A 65 25.75 -12.11 -0.04
C ALA A 65 24.46 -12.30 0.79
N ASP A 66 23.87 -11.20 1.29
CA ASP A 66 22.58 -11.26 1.98
C ASP A 66 21.49 -11.71 0.99
N VAL A 67 21.46 -11.09 -0.19
CA VAL A 67 20.51 -11.42 -1.27
C VAL A 67 20.67 -12.87 -1.73
N GLU A 68 21.90 -13.33 -1.95
CA GLU A 68 22.20 -14.72 -2.32
C GLU A 68 21.69 -15.71 -1.28
N ARG A 69 21.92 -15.44 0.02
CA ARG A 69 21.44 -16.27 1.12
C ARG A 69 19.92 -16.32 1.18
N ILE A 70 19.26 -15.17 1.04
CA ILE A 70 17.80 -15.07 1.04
C ILE A 70 17.21 -15.93 -0.10
N LEU A 71 17.73 -15.78 -1.33
CA LEU A 71 17.29 -16.60 -2.47
C LEU A 71 17.48 -18.09 -2.17
N ALA A 72 18.65 -18.48 -1.66
CA ALA A 72 18.93 -19.88 -1.41
C ALA A 72 18.01 -20.51 -0.36
N GLN A 73 17.68 -19.78 0.71
CA GLN A 73 16.72 -20.23 1.72
C GLN A 73 15.33 -20.48 1.12
N VAL A 74 14.85 -19.55 0.29
CA VAL A 74 13.53 -19.67 -0.37
C VAL A 74 13.52 -20.82 -1.37
N VAL A 75 14.56 -20.95 -2.20
CA VAL A 75 14.68 -22.05 -3.16
C VAL A 75 14.74 -23.41 -2.45
N ALA A 76 15.46 -23.52 -1.33
CA ALA A 76 15.56 -24.76 -0.57
C ALA A 76 14.20 -25.18 0.02
N GLU A 77 13.44 -24.23 0.56
CA GLU A 77 12.09 -24.50 1.07
C GLU A 77 11.12 -24.87 -0.07
N ALA A 78 11.19 -24.16 -1.20
CA ALA A 78 10.40 -24.45 -2.39
C ALA A 78 10.64 -25.86 -2.93
N GLU A 79 11.91 -26.29 -3.00
CA GLU A 79 12.28 -27.67 -3.40
C GLU A 79 11.75 -28.70 -2.40
N ALA A 80 11.94 -28.46 -1.09
CA ALA A 80 11.49 -29.37 -0.04
C ALA A 80 9.96 -29.55 -0.05
N ARG A 81 9.23 -28.53 -0.52
CA ARG A 81 7.76 -28.56 -0.67
C ARG A 81 7.28 -28.94 -2.07
N ASN A 82 8.19 -29.21 -3.00
CA ASN A 82 7.87 -29.50 -4.41
C ASN A 82 6.97 -28.42 -5.05
N GLN A 83 7.28 -27.16 -4.79
CA GLN A 83 6.54 -26.00 -5.27
C GLN A 83 7.51 -24.99 -5.91
N PRO A 84 7.93 -25.19 -7.16
CA PRO A 84 8.76 -24.22 -7.86
C PRO A 84 8.01 -22.90 -8.04
N GLY A 85 8.73 -21.79 -8.02
CA GLY A 85 8.13 -20.46 -8.14
C GLY A 85 9.12 -19.38 -8.57
N THR A 86 8.61 -18.15 -8.58
CA THR A 86 9.35 -16.93 -8.88
C THR A 86 9.58 -16.14 -7.61
N ILE A 87 10.82 -15.71 -7.39
CA ILE A 87 11.29 -15.00 -6.21
C ILE A 87 11.71 -13.59 -6.61
N ALA A 88 11.38 -12.58 -5.80
CA ALA A 88 11.92 -11.24 -5.93
C ALA A 88 12.42 -10.72 -4.58
N VAL A 89 13.61 -10.11 -4.58
CA VAL A 89 14.19 -9.41 -3.43
C VAL A 89 14.30 -7.93 -3.78
N VAL A 90 13.83 -7.06 -2.90
CA VAL A 90 13.92 -5.61 -3.07
C VAL A 90 14.55 -4.93 -1.87
N ASP A 91 15.19 -3.79 -2.07
CA ASP A 91 15.68 -2.95 -0.97
C ASP A 91 14.56 -2.08 -0.34
N ARG A 92 14.93 -1.28 0.66
CA ARG A 92 14.03 -0.44 1.44
C ARG A 92 13.21 0.57 0.61
N VAL A 93 13.73 1.01 -0.53
CA VAL A 93 13.11 2.00 -1.43
C VAL A 93 12.67 1.40 -2.75
N GLY A 94 12.65 0.07 -2.84
CA GLY A 94 12.04 -0.71 -3.91
C GLY A 94 12.93 -0.98 -5.12
N ASN A 95 14.25 -0.79 -5.01
CA ASN A 95 15.18 -1.30 -6.03
C ASN A 95 15.10 -2.83 -6.05
N VAL A 96 14.96 -3.41 -7.24
CA VAL A 96 14.93 -4.87 -7.41
C VAL A 96 16.36 -5.38 -7.40
N LEU A 97 16.72 -6.13 -6.36
CA LEU A 97 18.07 -6.64 -6.13
C LEU A 97 18.31 -7.98 -6.81
N ALA A 98 17.25 -8.77 -6.93
CA ALA A 98 17.23 -10.00 -7.70
C ALA A 98 15.80 -10.38 -8.05
N VAL A 99 15.61 -10.95 -9.23
CA VAL A 99 14.45 -11.78 -9.59
C VAL A 99 14.99 -13.11 -10.05
N TYR A 100 14.52 -14.18 -9.41
CA TYR A 100 14.98 -15.54 -9.67
C TYR A 100 13.78 -16.43 -9.98
N GLN A 101 13.82 -17.13 -11.10
CA GLN A 101 12.77 -18.08 -11.49
C GLN A 101 13.33 -19.50 -11.45
N MET A 102 12.72 -20.33 -10.60
CA MET A 102 13.06 -21.76 -10.51
C MET A 102 12.69 -22.48 -11.82
N HIS A 103 13.37 -23.58 -12.11
CA HIS A 103 12.94 -24.50 -13.15
C HIS A 103 11.49 -24.96 -12.89
N ASP A 104 10.73 -25.11 -13.97
CA ASP A 104 9.30 -25.51 -13.96
C ASP A 104 8.34 -24.55 -13.22
N ALA A 105 8.82 -23.38 -12.78
CA ALA A 105 7.96 -22.33 -12.23
C ALA A 105 6.99 -21.80 -13.29
N LYS A 106 5.74 -21.52 -12.88
CA LYS A 106 4.73 -20.93 -13.77
C LYS A 106 5.17 -19.51 -14.17
N PRO A 107 5.24 -19.17 -15.47
CA PRO A 107 5.68 -17.85 -15.91
C PRO A 107 4.58 -16.79 -15.83
N LEU A 108 3.32 -17.21 -15.75
CA LEU A 108 2.13 -16.35 -15.72
C LEU A 108 1.29 -16.65 -14.48
N VAL A 109 0.63 -15.61 -13.96
CA VAL A 109 -0.30 -15.70 -12.84
C VAL A 109 -1.68 -15.18 -13.24
N THR A 110 -2.70 -15.67 -12.55
CA THR A 110 -4.08 -15.18 -12.65
C THR A 110 -4.41 -14.31 -11.45
N ILE A 111 -4.81 -13.07 -11.70
CA ILE A 111 -5.38 -12.23 -10.65
C ILE A 111 -6.79 -12.73 -10.33
N SER A 112 -7.05 -13.10 -9.07
CA SER A 112 -8.37 -13.54 -8.67
C SER A 112 -8.63 -13.35 -7.18
N SER A 113 -9.74 -12.72 -6.84
CA SER A 113 -10.19 -12.68 -5.44
C SER A 113 -11.06 -13.88 -5.05
N SER A 114 -11.54 -14.68 -6.01
CA SER A 114 -12.49 -15.76 -5.76
C SER A 114 -12.00 -17.13 -6.20
N PHE A 115 -10.68 -17.28 -6.34
CA PHE A 115 -10.06 -18.55 -6.71
C PHE A 115 -10.44 -19.68 -5.74
N GLU A 116 -10.31 -19.43 -4.44
CA GLU A 116 -10.66 -20.41 -3.41
C GLU A 116 -12.12 -20.30 -2.95
N ILE A 117 -12.60 -19.08 -2.70
CA ILE A 117 -13.92 -18.82 -2.11
C ILE A 117 -14.64 -17.68 -2.82
N GLY A 118 -15.94 -17.89 -3.07
CA GLY A 118 -16.86 -16.88 -3.56
C GLY A 118 -17.33 -17.14 -4.98
N ALA A 119 -18.30 -16.35 -5.42
CA ALA A 119 -18.73 -16.38 -6.81
C ALA A 119 -17.68 -15.72 -7.72
N PRO A 120 -17.58 -16.12 -9.01
CA PRO A 120 -16.77 -15.41 -9.98
C PRO A 120 -17.15 -13.92 -10.03
N ILE A 121 -16.15 -13.06 -10.06
CA ILE A 121 -16.31 -11.61 -10.21
C ILE A 121 -15.94 -11.22 -11.64
N ALA A 122 -16.72 -10.32 -12.22
CA ALA A 122 -16.44 -9.78 -13.56
C ALA A 122 -16.12 -8.29 -13.47
N GLY A 123 -14.95 -7.90 -13.98
CA GLY A 123 -14.52 -6.50 -14.06
C GLY A 123 -13.19 -6.24 -13.37
N GLY A 124 -12.64 -5.05 -13.59
CA GLY A 124 -11.33 -4.68 -13.08
C GLY A 124 -10.26 -5.68 -13.53
N LEU A 125 -9.34 -6.02 -12.61
CA LEU A 125 -8.27 -6.98 -12.87
C LEU A 125 -8.68 -8.44 -12.64
N GLU A 126 -9.92 -8.72 -12.24
CA GLU A 126 -10.38 -10.08 -11.97
C GLU A 126 -10.30 -10.97 -13.23
N GLY A 127 -9.66 -12.13 -13.08
CA GLY A 127 -9.50 -13.12 -14.15
C GLY A 127 -8.41 -12.79 -15.16
N VAL A 128 -7.69 -11.67 -15.03
CA VAL A 128 -6.54 -11.38 -15.90
C VAL A 128 -5.45 -12.41 -15.64
N ASN A 129 -5.24 -13.32 -16.60
CA ASN A 129 -4.36 -14.49 -16.48
C ASN A 129 -3.08 -14.41 -17.31
N VAL A 130 -2.73 -13.22 -17.78
CA VAL A 130 -1.56 -12.96 -18.63
C VAL A 130 -0.50 -12.12 -17.91
N VAL A 131 -0.57 -12.07 -16.58
CA VAL A 131 0.35 -11.27 -15.76
C VAL A 131 1.63 -12.07 -15.55
N PRO A 132 2.83 -11.54 -15.89
CA PRO A 132 4.08 -12.23 -15.58
C PRO A 132 4.25 -12.47 -14.07
N ALA A 133 4.64 -13.69 -13.69
CA ALA A 133 4.89 -14.06 -12.29
C ALA A 133 5.95 -13.18 -11.62
N THR A 134 6.90 -12.66 -12.41
CA THR A 134 7.91 -11.71 -11.96
C THR A 134 7.30 -10.40 -11.44
N LEU A 135 6.21 -9.90 -12.04
CA LEU A 135 5.52 -8.69 -11.57
C LEU A 135 4.82 -8.91 -10.24
N ALA A 136 4.21 -10.09 -10.07
CA ALA A 136 3.58 -10.48 -8.82
C ALA A 136 4.60 -10.62 -7.68
N ALA A 137 5.72 -11.32 -7.92
CA ALA A 137 6.79 -11.48 -6.94
C ALA A 137 7.36 -10.12 -6.49
N ILE A 138 7.65 -9.21 -7.43
CA ILE A 138 8.14 -7.85 -7.09
C ILE A 138 7.10 -7.08 -6.27
N SER A 139 5.81 -7.14 -6.65
CA SER A 139 4.74 -6.44 -5.94
C SER A 139 4.56 -6.97 -4.51
N LYS A 140 4.66 -8.30 -4.30
CA LYS A 140 4.69 -8.92 -2.96
C LYS A 140 5.88 -8.43 -2.13
N ALA A 141 7.09 -8.44 -2.71
CA ALA A 141 8.32 -8.02 -2.04
C ALA A 141 8.28 -6.54 -1.61
N GLN A 142 7.89 -5.64 -2.51
CA GLN A 142 7.78 -4.21 -2.21
C GLN A 142 6.70 -3.91 -1.18
N THR A 143 5.61 -4.68 -1.15
CA THR A 143 4.57 -4.50 -0.13
C THR A 143 5.13 -4.72 1.27
N GLY A 144 5.91 -5.80 1.48
CA GLY A 144 6.64 -6.01 2.72
C GLY A 144 7.59 -4.85 3.05
N ALA A 145 8.40 -4.42 2.08
CA ALA A 145 9.37 -3.34 2.27
C ALA A 145 8.73 -1.98 2.60
N TYR A 146 7.58 -1.66 2.00
CA TYR A 146 7.00 -0.31 2.05
C TYR A 146 6.03 -0.08 3.20
N LEU A 147 5.31 -1.11 3.64
CA LEU A 147 4.37 -1.02 4.76
C LEU A 147 5.07 -0.97 6.12
N SER A 148 6.26 -1.56 6.20
CA SER A 148 7.01 -1.74 7.44
C SER A 148 7.87 -0.53 7.82
N THR A 149 8.13 -0.40 9.12
CA THR A 149 8.92 0.69 9.74
C THR A 149 9.76 0.15 10.89
N GLU A 150 10.58 0.99 11.52
CA GLU A 150 11.17 0.60 12.81
C GLU A 150 10.11 0.48 13.92
N GLY A 151 8.89 0.98 13.75
CA GLY A 151 7.80 0.85 14.73
C GLY A 151 6.84 -0.32 14.49
N ASN A 152 6.85 -0.95 13.31
CA ASN A 152 5.92 -2.03 12.94
C ASN A 152 6.47 -2.90 11.82
N ALA A 153 6.02 -4.15 11.75
CA ALA A 153 6.29 -5.04 10.64
C ALA A 153 4.98 -5.64 10.12
N PHE A 154 4.70 -5.33 8.86
CA PHE A 154 3.51 -5.80 8.14
C PHE A 154 3.92 -6.57 6.89
N THR A 155 3.15 -7.61 6.58
CA THR A 155 3.32 -8.50 5.43
C THR A 155 2.20 -8.27 4.43
N THR A 156 2.24 -8.97 3.30
CA THR A 156 1.09 -9.01 2.39
C THR A 156 -0.14 -9.63 3.05
N ARG A 157 0.00 -10.52 4.04
CA ARG A 157 -1.13 -11.01 4.84
C ARG A 157 -1.75 -9.92 5.70
N THR A 158 -0.93 -9.08 6.34
CA THR A 158 -1.44 -7.89 7.04
C THR A 158 -2.22 -6.98 6.07
N ALA A 159 -1.65 -6.73 4.89
CA ALA A 159 -2.29 -5.94 3.85
C ALA A 159 -3.64 -6.56 3.43
N SER A 160 -3.68 -7.88 3.21
CA SER A 160 -4.87 -8.66 2.87
C SER A 160 -6.03 -8.40 3.83
N GLN A 161 -5.76 -8.39 5.14
CA GLN A 161 -6.78 -8.16 6.17
C GLN A 161 -7.36 -6.74 6.14
N ILE A 162 -6.52 -5.72 5.92
CA ILE A 162 -6.87 -4.31 6.17
C ILE A 162 -7.43 -3.57 4.95
N ILE A 163 -7.64 -4.26 3.83
CA ILE A 163 -8.12 -3.68 2.56
C ILE A 163 -9.50 -4.23 2.12
N GLN A 164 -10.11 -5.11 2.91
CA GLN A 164 -11.34 -5.81 2.53
C GLN A 164 -12.62 -5.01 2.83
N GLU A 165 -13.74 -5.49 2.30
CA GLU A 165 -15.08 -4.90 2.46
C GLU A 165 -15.50 -4.73 3.92
N ASN A 166 -15.00 -5.61 4.79
CA ASN A 166 -15.28 -5.66 6.22
C ASN A 166 -13.96 -5.87 6.97
N PHE A 167 -13.80 -5.16 8.09
CA PHE A 167 -12.67 -5.34 9.01
C PHE A 167 -13.16 -6.02 10.29
N ASN A 168 -13.03 -7.33 10.47
CA ASN A 168 -12.17 -8.28 9.74
C ASN A 168 -12.87 -9.00 8.56
N PRO A 169 -12.10 -9.61 7.63
CA PRO A 169 -12.64 -10.49 6.59
C PRO A 169 -13.55 -11.58 7.15
N GLY A 170 -14.65 -11.87 6.47
CA GLY A 170 -15.65 -12.85 6.91
C GLY A 170 -16.62 -12.37 8.00
N GLU A 171 -16.37 -11.21 8.62
CA GLU A 171 -17.35 -10.56 9.49
C GLU A 171 -18.40 -9.80 8.65
N VAL A 172 -19.61 -9.65 9.18
CA VAL A 172 -20.69 -8.89 8.55
C VAL A 172 -21.06 -7.68 9.38
N ASN A 173 -21.54 -6.64 8.72
CA ASN A 173 -21.89 -5.36 9.36
C ASN A 173 -20.72 -4.74 10.13
N GLN A 174 -19.53 -4.75 9.52
CA GLN A 174 -18.34 -4.08 10.03
C GLN A 174 -17.86 -3.07 8.99
N PRO A 175 -17.30 -1.91 9.39
CA PRO A 175 -16.68 -1.00 8.45
C PRO A 175 -15.62 -1.69 7.60
N SER A 176 -15.39 -1.21 6.38
CA SER A 176 -14.28 -1.69 5.55
C SER A 176 -12.92 -1.50 6.22
N GLY A 177 -11.95 -2.27 5.75
CA GLY A 177 -10.54 -2.18 6.16
C GLY A 177 -10.01 -0.75 6.14
N PRO A 178 -9.12 -0.38 7.09
CA PRO A 178 -8.62 0.99 7.20
C PRO A 178 -7.86 1.46 5.94
N LEU A 179 -7.23 0.56 5.19
CA LEU A 179 -6.52 0.87 3.95
C LEU A 179 -7.26 0.39 2.70
N PHE A 180 -8.59 0.25 2.77
CA PHE A 180 -9.43 -0.08 1.62
C PHE A 180 -9.07 0.75 0.38
N GLY A 181 -8.58 0.10 -0.68
CA GLY A 181 -8.20 0.73 -1.96
C GLY A 181 -6.71 1.07 -2.12
N VAL A 182 -5.87 0.84 -1.10
CA VAL A 182 -4.42 1.14 -1.13
C VAL A 182 -3.64 0.35 -2.19
N GLN A 183 -4.21 -0.74 -2.72
CA GLN A 183 -3.62 -1.54 -3.80
C GLN A 183 -3.37 -0.69 -5.05
N PHE A 184 -4.20 0.32 -5.29
CA PHE A 184 -4.09 1.24 -6.44
C PHE A 184 -3.18 2.44 -6.13
N SER A 185 -2.04 2.19 -5.49
CA SER A 185 -1.01 3.16 -5.14
C SER A 185 0.38 2.62 -5.47
N GLN A 186 1.38 3.49 -5.52
CA GLN A 186 2.74 3.16 -5.98
C GLN A 186 2.78 2.60 -7.41
N LEU A 187 1.81 2.98 -8.24
CA LEU A 187 1.58 2.42 -9.56
C LEU A 187 2.71 2.78 -10.56
N PRO A 188 2.93 1.95 -11.60
CA PRO A 188 4.05 2.13 -12.54
C PRO A 188 4.01 3.40 -13.38
N CYS A 189 2.82 3.99 -13.44
CA CYS A 189 2.47 5.18 -14.20
C CYS A 189 2.44 6.46 -13.35
N GLY A 190 2.69 6.40 -12.04
CA GLY A 190 2.70 7.58 -11.17
C GLY A 190 3.77 8.60 -11.57
N ASP A 191 3.51 9.88 -11.28
CA ASP A 191 4.43 10.99 -11.57
C ASP A 191 5.43 11.29 -10.44
N PHE A 192 5.26 10.64 -9.29
CA PHE A 192 6.16 10.72 -8.14
C PHE A 192 7.21 9.61 -8.15
N VAL A 193 6.79 8.38 -8.41
CA VAL A 193 7.66 7.19 -8.34
C VAL A 193 8.79 7.24 -9.37
N SER A 194 9.98 6.85 -8.93
CA SER A 194 11.16 6.70 -9.77
C SER A 194 11.06 5.44 -10.64
N ARG A 195 11.73 5.47 -11.79
CA ARG A 195 11.93 4.31 -12.67
C ARG A 195 13.41 3.93 -12.60
N ALA A 196 13.70 2.65 -12.41
CA ALA A 196 15.07 2.17 -12.45
C ALA A 196 15.59 2.25 -13.89
N ALA A 197 16.74 2.88 -14.11
CA ALA A 197 17.50 2.66 -15.32
C ALA A 197 18.20 1.32 -15.13
N VAL A 198 17.65 0.26 -15.73
CA VAL A 198 18.04 -1.14 -15.48
C VAL A 198 19.57 -1.36 -15.58
N SER A 199 20.26 -0.57 -16.41
CA SER A 199 21.72 -0.62 -16.60
C SER A 199 22.57 0.09 -15.54
N GLN A 200 21.98 0.78 -14.55
CA GLN A 200 22.70 1.56 -13.54
C GLN A 200 22.70 0.92 -12.14
N GLY A 201 22.18 -0.30 -11.99
CA GLY A 201 22.01 -0.93 -10.68
C GLY A 201 20.95 -0.21 -9.84
N THR A 202 21.25 0.07 -8.58
CA THR A 202 20.32 0.76 -7.66
C THR A 202 20.27 2.27 -7.90
N VAL A 203 19.08 2.85 -7.77
CA VAL A 203 18.84 4.29 -7.94
C VAL A 203 18.03 4.90 -6.78
N PRO A 204 18.04 6.24 -6.61
CA PRO A 204 17.19 6.93 -5.65
C PRO A 204 15.69 6.69 -5.85
N GLY A 205 15.01 6.23 -4.80
CA GLY A 205 13.59 5.93 -4.80
C GLY A 205 12.68 7.05 -4.27
N PRO A 206 11.43 6.72 -3.91
CA PRO A 206 10.80 5.40 -3.99
C PRO A 206 10.61 4.91 -5.43
N LEU A 207 10.82 3.60 -5.66
CA LEU A 207 10.58 2.95 -6.94
C LEU A 207 9.12 2.50 -7.06
N ARG A 208 8.64 2.46 -8.30
CA ARG A 208 7.29 1.97 -8.63
C ARG A 208 7.09 0.49 -8.32
N ALA A 209 5.85 0.13 -7.99
CA ALA A 209 5.38 -1.25 -7.89
C ALA A 209 4.64 -1.68 -9.16
N PRO A 210 4.97 -2.85 -9.76
CA PRO A 210 4.40 -3.23 -11.04
C PRO A 210 2.88 -3.38 -11.05
N LEU A 211 2.32 -3.92 -9.96
CA LEU A 211 0.88 -4.14 -9.80
C LEU A 211 0.25 -3.29 -8.68
N GLY A 212 1.02 -2.35 -8.12
CA GLY A 212 0.67 -1.68 -6.86
C GLY A 212 0.94 -2.56 -5.64
N LEU A 213 0.29 -2.26 -4.52
CA LEU A 213 0.47 -3.04 -3.27
C LEU A 213 -0.33 -4.34 -3.31
N SER A 214 0.28 -5.41 -2.78
CA SER A 214 -0.22 -6.77 -2.84
C SER A 214 -1.03 -7.16 -1.61
N ALA A 215 -2.13 -7.86 -1.85
CA ALA A 215 -2.95 -8.52 -0.83
C ALA A 215 -2.62 -10.01 -0.69
N ASP A 216 -1.76 -10.51 -1.56
CA ASP A 216 -1.55 -11.93 -1.81
C ASP A 216 -0.44 -12.45 -0.89
N PRO A 217 -0.69 -13.45 -0.04
CA PRO A 217 0.33 -13.99 0.87
C PRO A 217 1.63 -14.39 0.15
N GLY A 218 2.76 -14.35 0.86
CA GLY A 218 4.08 -14.58 0.25
C GLY A 218 4.96 -13.34 0.10
N GLY A 219 4.60 -12.21 0.69
CA GLY A 219 5.46 -11.02 0.80
C GLY A 219 5.81 -10.67 2.24
N PHE A 220 7.11 -10.66 2.57
CA PHE A 220 7.61 -10.36 3.91
C PHE A 220 8.60 -9.19 3.92
N PRO A 221 8.60 -8.36 4.98
CA PRO A 221 9.67 -7.40 5.20
C PRO A 221 10.95 -8.09 5.69
N LEU A 222 12.09 -7.57 5.27
CA LEU A 222 13.41 -8.01 5.73
C LEU A 222 13.98 -6.97 6.69
N TYR A 223 14.57 -7.43 7.79
CA TYR A 223 15.15 -6.61 8.85
C TYR A 223 16.60 -6.97 9.11
N LYS A 224 17.45 -5.96 9.34
CA LYS A 224 18.78 -6.15 9.94
C LYS A 224 18.92 -5.23 11.14
N SER A 225 19.45 -5.76 12.24
CA SER A 225 19.64 -4.99 13.49
C SER A 225 18.39 -4.21 13.92
N GLY A 226 17.19 -4.76 13.67
CA GLY A 226 15.93 -4.11 14.00
C GLY A 226 15.50 -2.93 13.13
N THR A 227 16.11 -2.69 11.96
CA THR A 227 15.59 -1.76 10.95
C THR A 227 15.08 -2.50 9.71
N PRO A 228 13.97 -2.08 9.08
CA PRO A 228 13.56 -2.63 7.79
C PRO A 228 14.58 -2.23 6.71
N VAL A 229 14.98 -3.20 5.89
CA VAL A 229 16.06 -3.04 4.89
C VAL A 229 15.64 -3.44 3.49
N GLY A 230 14.47 -4.05 3.36
CA GLY A 230 13.94 -4.55 2.10
C GLY A 230 12.73 -5.44 2.28
N GLY A 231 12.44 -6.23 1.25
CA GLY A 231 11.39 -7.23 1.27
C GLY A 231 11.66 -8.38 0.32
N ILE A 232 11.04 -9.52 0.61
CA ILE A 232 11.05 -10.74 -0.19
C ILE A 232 9.63 -11.03 -0.65
N GLY A 233 9.48 -11.49 -1.88
CA GLY A 233 8.22 -11.92 -2.47
C GLY A 233 8.38 -13.24 -3.21
N PHE A 234 7.44 -14.17 -3.02
CA PHE A 234 7.40 -15.45 -3.73
C PHE A 234 6.03 -15.65 -4.38
N ILE A 235 6.02 -16.22 -5.59
CA ILE A 235 4.80 -16.77 -6.19
C ILE A 235 5.06 -18.08 -6.92
N GLY A 236 4.37 -19.15 -6.54
CA GLY A 236 4.52 -20.48 -7.13
C GLY A 236 3.21 -21.11 -7.57
N ASP A 237 2.10 -20.79 -6.89
CA ASP A 237 0.80 -21.40 -7.17
C ASP A 237 0.14 -20.92 -8.48
N GLY A 238 0.58 -19.77 -9.01
CA GLY A 238 0.06 -19.17 -10.23
C GLY A 238 -1.15 -18.26 -10.02
N ILE A 239 -1.50 -17.89 -8.79
CA ILE A 239 -2.64 -17.06 -8.44
C ILE A 239 -2.16 -15.83 -7.68
N TYR A 240 -2.53 -14.65 -8.15
CA TYR A 240 -2.34 -13.40 -7.42
C TYR A 240 -3.65 -13.02 -6.75
N GLY A 241 -3.81 -13.43 -5.49
CA GLY A 241 -5.07 -13.38 -4.77
C GLY A 241 -5.04 -12.58 -3.47
N LEU A 242 -5.77 -13.09 -2.49
CA LEU A 242 -5.92 -12.58 -1.13
C LEU A 242 -6.50 -13.69 -0.23
N ASP A 243 -6.36 -13.53 1.09
CA ASP A 243 -7.06 -14.35 2.08
C ASP A 243 -8.38 -13.69 2.49
N LYS A 244 -9.51 -14.35 2.19
CA LYS A 244 -10.87 -13.87 2.54
C LYS A 244 -11.38 -14.38 3.90
N GLN A 245 -10.63 -15.23 4.61
CA GLN A 245 -11.09 -15.93 5.81
C GLN A 245 -10.20 -15.69 7.02
N ILE A 246 -10.57 -14.71 7.86
CA ILE A 246 -9.80 -14.41 9.07
C ILE A 246 -9.88 -15.48 10.16
N SER A 247 -10.88 -16.37 10.12
CA SER A 247 -11.17 -17.33 11.19
C SER A 247 -10.27 -18.56 11.19
N GLY A 248 -9.56 -18.81 10.08
CA GLY A 248 -8.63 -19.91 9.91
C GLY A 248 -7.16 -19.48 10.05
N PHE A 249 -6.29 -20.46 9.93
CA PHE A 249 -4.92 -20.29 9.46
C PHE A 249 -4.87 -21.06 8.14
N ASP A 250 -4.69 -20.38 7.02
CA ASP A 250 -4.57 -21.06 5.73
C ASP A 250 -3.20 -21.73 5.59
N GLN A 251 -3.11 -22.70 4.67
CA GLN A 251 -1.85 -23.37 4.35
C GLN A 251 -1.30 -22.86 3.02
N ASP A 252 -1.25 -21.55 2.87
CA ASP A 252 -0.71 -20.91 1.68
C ASP A 252 0.79 -21.25 1.52
N LEU A 253 1.14 -21.93 0.42
CA LEU A 253 2.52 -22.36 0.17
C LEU A 253 3.42 -21.20 -0.23
N ASP A 254 2.88 -20.16 -0.88
CA ASP A 254 3.67 -18.99 -1.23
C ASP A 254 4.16 -18.27 0.04
N GLU A 255 3.31 -18.22 1.07
CA GLU A 255 3.66 -17.63 2.35
C GLU A 255 4.82 -18.35 3.06
N VAL A 256 4.69 -19.65 3.30
CA VAL A 256 5.71 -20.39 4.06
C VAL A 256 7.05 -20.47 3.33
N ILE A 257 7.02 -20.52 2.00
CA ILE A 257 8.23 -20.52 1.16
C ILE A 257 8.91 -19.14 1.23
N ALA A 258 8.17 -18.04 1.14
CA ALA A 258 8.72 -16.70 1.33
C ALA A 258 9.26 -16.50 2.76
N LEU A 259 8.57 -17.06 3.76
CA LEU A 259 8.97 -16.98 5.18
C LEU A 259 10.38 -17.56 5.41
N ALA A 260 10.78 -18.59 4.67
CA ALA A 260 12.12 -19.17 4.75
C ALA A 260 13.23 -18.14 4.47
N GLY A 261 13.00 -17.21 3.53
CA GLY A 261 13.91 -16.12 3.21
C GLY A 261 14.07 -15.07 4.31
N THR A 262 13.24 -15.12 5.35
CA THR A 262 13.34 -14.22 6.50
C THR A 262 14.28 -14.75 7.59
N VAL A 263 14.79 -15.98 7.50
CA VAL A 263 15.66 -16.53 8.55
C VAL A 263 17.00 -15.79 8.58
N SER A 264 17.32 -15.19 9.74
CA SER A 264 18.40 -14.19 9.97
C SER A 264 18.07 -12.76 9.51
N TYR A 265 16.87 -12.54 8.99
CA TYR A 265 16.36 -11.23 8.54
C TYR A 265 14.95 -10.95 9.07
N ALA A 266 14.51 -11.71 10.08
CA ALA A 266 13.10 -11.71 10.48
C ALA A 266 12.75 -10.42 11.22
N ALA A 267 11.49 -10.00 11.07
CA ALA A 267 10.99 -8.85 11.81
C ALA A 267 11.03 -9.11 13.33
N PRO A 268 11.42 -8.12 14.14
CA PRO A 268 11.41 -8.25 15.59
C PRO A 268 10.01 -8.53 16.14
N LEU A 269 9.92 -9.52 17.02
CA LEU A 269 8.66 -10.09 17.50
C LEU A 269 7.75 -9.09 18.24
N ASP A 270 8.34 -8.04 18.81
CA ASP A 270 7.64 -7.04 19.62
C ASP A 270 6.94 -5.96 18.78
N ARG A 271 7.06 -6.01 17.45
CA ARG A 271 6.43 -5.07 16.53
C ARG A 271 5.84 -5.70 15.27
N ARG A 272 5.73 -7.02 15.20
CA ARG A 272 4.99 -7.71 14.13
C ARG A 272 3.50 -7.40 14.19
N GLY A 273 2.80 -7.56 13.07
CA GLY A 273 1.35 -7.32 12.97
C GLY A 273 0.53 -7.97 14.10
N ASP A 274 0.90 -9.19 14.52
CA ASP A 274 0.22 -9.96 15.58
C ASP A 274 0.30 -9.35 16.98
N VAL A 275 1.13 -8.32 17.18
CA VAL A 275 1.19 -7.53 18.43
C VAL A 275 0.77 -6.06 18.24
N ILE A 276 0.29 -5.70 17.05
CA ILE A 276 -0.27 -4.39 16.74
C ILE A 276 -1.80 -4.50 16.71
N THR A 277 -2.48 -3.55 17.35
CA THR A 277 -3.95 -3.51 17.38
C THR A 277 -4.52 -2.35 16.60
N ALA A 278 -5.54 -2.62 15.79
CA ALA A 278 -6.37 -1.62 15.12
C ALA A 278 -7.85 -1.89 15.45
N ALA A 279 -8.58 -0.87 15.88
CA ALA A 279 -9.98 -1.00 16.34
C ALA A 279 -10.19 -2.13 17.37
N GLY A 280 -9.21 -2.35 18.26
CA GLY A 280 -9.27 -3.41 19.28
C GLY A 280 -9.00 -4.83 18.77
N LYS A 281 -8.67 -5.02 17.48
CA LYS A 281 -8.34 -6.31 16.86
C LYS A 281 -6.84 -6.36 16.53
N THR A 282 -6.22 -7.52 16.67
CA THR A 282 -4.83 -7.73 16.25
C THR A 282 -4.75 -7.89 14.73
N LEU A 283 -3.64 -7.47 14.15
CA LEU A 283 -3.36 -7.69 12.72
C LEU A 283 -2.70 -9.05 12.51
N ARG A 284 -2.96 -9.70 11.38
CA ARG A 284 -2.27 -10.94 10.98
C ARG A 284 -0.88 -10.59 10.47
N TYR A 285 0.13 -11.34 10.91
CA TYR A 285 1.51 -11.21 10.39
C TYR A 285 1.84 -12.36 9.44
N SER A 286 1.68 -13.61 9.89
CA SER A 286 1.80 -14.81 9.08
C SER A 286 0.92 -15.88 9.68
N ASP A 287 0.43 -16.80 8.85
CA ASP A 287 -0.27 -17.98 9.34
C ASP A 287 0.67 -19.18 9.55
N TRP A 288 1.92 -19.05 9.11
CA TRP A 288 3.00 -20.01 9.33
C TRP A 288 4.03 -19.51 10.36
N SER A 289 4.73 -20.45 10.98
CA SER A 289 5.91 -20.20 11.81
C SER A 289 7.19 -20.68 11.14
N VAL A 290 8.33 -20.03 11.44
CA VAL A 290 9.65 -20.55 11.03
C VAL A 290 9.96 -21.93 11.59
N SER A 291 9.26 -22.37 12.65
CA SER A 291 9.36 -23.72 13.19
C SER A 291 8.73 -24.80 12.30
N GLU A 292 7.95 -24.39 11.30
CA GLU A 292 7.27 -25.26 10.34
C GLU A 292 8.01 -25.33 8.99
N LEU A 293 9.17 -24.67 8.87
CA LEU A 293 10.06 -24.82 7.73
C LEU A 293 10.60 -26.26 7.69
N VAL A 294 10.64 -26.82 6.49
CA VAL A 294 11.05 -28.23 6.27
C VAL A 294 12.40 -28.35 5.58
N SER A 295 12.94 -27.26 5.03
CA SER A 295 14.30 -27.21 4.52
C SER A 295 15.32 -27.24 5.66
N ASP A 296 16.42 -27.95 5.42
CA ASP A 296 17.56 -27.93 6.33
C ASP A 296 18.25 -26.55 6.30
N SER A 297 18.83 -26.14 7.44
CA SER A 297 19.67 -24.94 7.46
C SER A 297 20.82 -25.11 6.48
N LEU A 298 20.97 -24.19 5.52
CA LEU A 298 22.08 -24.17 4.58
C LEU A 298 23.40 -23.95 5.33
N THR A 299 24.02 -25.02 5.81
CA THR A 299 25.37 -25.01 6.40
C THR A 299 26.39 -25.19 5.29
N ASP A 300 27.10 -24.11 4.95
CA ASP A 300 28.31 -24.10 4.11
C ASP A 300 28.24 -24.98 2.85
N SER A 301 27.37 -24.65 1.89
CA SER A 301 27.63 -25.06 0.51
C SER A 301 28.77 -24.19 -0.03
N SER A 302 29.87 -24.79 -0.47
CA SER A 302 31.08 -24.07 -0.91
C SER A 302 30.91 -23.22 -2.19
N SER A 303 29.68 -23.08 -2.72
CA SER A 303 29.25 -22.05 -3.68
C SER A 303 27.72 -22.02 -3.77
N LEU A 304 27.05 -21.10 -3.05
CA LEU A 304 25.59 -20.91 -3.16
C LEU A 304 25.19 -20.50 -4.59
N ALA A 305 26.02 -19.71 -5.26
CA ALA A 305 25.85 -19.33 -6.65
C ALA A 305 25.69 -20.54 -7.59
N ASP A 306 26.61 -21.51 -7.53
CA ASP A 306 26.54 -22.70 -8.39
C ASP A 306 25.30 -23.55 -8.06
N TRP A 307 24.95 -23.61 -6.77
CA TRP A 307 23.76 -24.32 -6.30
C TRP A 307 22.46 -23.69 -6.82
N LEU A 308 22.35 -22.35 -6.77
CA LEU A 308 21.25 -21.59 -7.35
C LEU A 308 21.21 -21.75 -8.87
N GLN A 309 22.34 -21.68 -9.56
CA GLN A 309 22.38 -21.80 -11.02
C GLN A 309 21.86 -23.16 -11.52
N SER A 310 21.98 -24.22 -10.71
CA SER A 310 21.47 -25.55 -11.08
C SER A 310 19.95 -25.74 -10.92
N ARG A 311 19.23 -24.75 -10.37
CA ARG A 311 17.80 -24.86 -9.98
C ARG A 311 16.88 -23.88 -10.67
N GLY A 312 17.43 -22.97 -11.44
CA GLY A 312 16.74 -21.81 -11.97
C GLY A 312 17.73 -20.74 -12.41
N ASN A 313 17.21 -19.58 -12.78
CA ASN A 313 18.02 -18.51 -13.32
C ASN A 313 17.59 -17.16 -12.74
N LEU A 314 18.54 -16.21 -12.72
CA LEU A 314 18.18 -14.80 -12.64
C LEU A 314 17.40 -14.43 -13.91
N THR A 315 16.27 -13.74 -13.72
CA THR A 315 15.32 -13.46 -14.79
C THR A 315 15.21 -11.96 -15.00
N ALA A 316 15.52 -11.51 -16.21
CA ALA A 316 15.33 -10.12 -16.59
C ALA A 316 13.85 -9.73 -16.49
N VAL A 317 13.58 -8.52 -16.01
CA VAL A 317 12.24 -7.94 -15.93
C VAL A 317 12.30 -6.55 -16.54
N THR A 318 11.67 -6.39 -17.70
CA THR A 318 11.71 -5.13 -18.48
C THR A 318 11.33 -3.94 -17.61
N GLY A 319 12.25 -2.97 -17.49
CA GLY A 319 12.04 -1.75 -16.71
C GLY A 319 12.21 -1.89 -15.20
N TYR A 320 12.70 -3.04 -14.71
CA TYR A 320 12.93 -3.31 -13.27
C TYR A 320 14.28 -3.96 -12.96
N TYR A 321 14.71 -4.98 -13.71
CA TYR A 321 15.91 -5.78 -13.40
C TYR A 321 16.51 -6.41 -14.67
N ASP A 322 17.84 -6.43 -14.81
CA ASP A 322 18.52 -6.92 -16.02
C ASP A 322 18.70 -8.44 -16.06
N GLY A 323 18.57 -9.14 -14.93
CA GLY A 323 18.80 -10.58 -14.83
C GLY A 323 20.28 -10.99 -14.94
N LEU A 324 21.23 -10.06 -14.86
CA LEU A 324 22.65 -10.34 -15.10
C LEU A 324 23.44 -10.64 -13.82
N ALA A 325 23.11 -9.98 -12.71
CA ALA A 325 23.81 -10.14 -11.44
C ALA A 325 22.93 -9.76 -10.25
N LEU A 326 23.30 -10.24 -9.05
CA LEU A 326 22.72 -9.74 -7.82
C LEU A 326 23.18 -8.30 -7.59
N HIS A 327 22.32 -7.47 -6.99
CA HIS A 327 22.69 -6.11 -6.60
C HIS A 327 22.63 -5.92 -5.07
N PRO A 328 23.53 -5.12 -4.47
CA PRO A 328 23.39 -4.69 -3.09
C PRO A 328 22.28 -3.63 -2.98
N GLY A 329 21.67 -3.50 -1.80
CA GLY A 329 20.67 -2.46 -1.53
C GLY A 329 21.29 -1.07 -1.27
N THR A 330 20.44 -0.05 -1.32
CA THR A 330 20.80 1.33 -0.93
C THR A 330 20.81 1.54 0.58
N ALA A 331 21.55 2.53 1.06
CA ALA A 331 21.56 2.92 2.46
C ALA A 331 20.42 3.89 2.76
N PHE A 332 19.38 3.45 3.48
CA PHE A 332 18.27 4.32 3.84
C PHE A 332 18.72 5.48 4.74
N GLY A 333 18.23 6.70 4.47
CA GLY A 333 18.69 7.92 5.15
C GLY A 333 19.86 8.62 4.44
N HIS A 334 20.36 8.05 3.35
CA HIS A 334 21.41 8.62 2.49
C HIS A 334 20.86 8.92 1.09
N ALA A 335 21.59 9.75 0.33
CA ALA A 335 21.14 10.24 -0.99
C ALA A 335 20.94 9.13 -2.03
N ASP A 336 21.68 8.02 -1.93
CA ASP A 336 21.53 6.84 -2.79
C ASP A 336 20.15 6.17 -2.64
N SER A 337 19.54 6.21 -1.45
CA SER A 337 18.15 5.76 -1.25
C SER A 337 17.10 6.74 -1.79
N GLY A 338 17.48 8.01 -2.03
CA GLY A 338 16.55 9.07 -2.39
C GLY A 338 15.75 9.66 -1.23
N ILE A 339 16.03 9.26 0.02
CA ILE A 339 15.37 9.77 1.21
C ILE A 339 16.43 10.07 2.27
N LEU A 340 16.54 11.33 2.70
CA LEU A 340 17.52 11.76 3.70
C LEU A 340 16.96 12.81 4.67
N PRO A 341 17.58 13.02 5.85
CA PRO A 341 17.18 14.05 6.79
C PRO A 341 17.22 15.45 6.16
N ALA A 342 16.17 16.25 6.38
CA ALA A 342 16.16 17.64 5.97
C ALA A 342 17.31 18.41 6.63
N LEU A 343 17.79 19.47 5.97
CA LEU A 343 18.84 20.31 6.54
C LEU A 343 18.34 21.00 7.82
N ALA A 344 19.23 21.15 8.81
CA ALA A 344 18.96 21.93 10.01
C ALA A 344 18.55 23.37 9.61
N GLY A 345 17.59 23.96 10.32
CA GLY A 345 16.99 25.24 9.95
C GLY A 345 15.85 25.16 8.94
N GLN A 346 15.65 24.05 8.23
CA GLN A 346 14.60 23.97 7.21
C GLN A 346 13.21 23.75 7.81
N PHE A 347 13.07 22.86 8.81
CA PHE A 347 11.80 22.56 9.45
C PHE A 347 11.97 22.59 10.97
N GLU A 348 11.64 23.73 11.57
CA GLU A 348 11.73 23.97 13.01
C GLU A 348 10.35 24.33 13.58
N ASN A 349 10.11 24.05 14.85
CA ASN A 349 8.92 24.54 15.55
C ASN A 349 9.04 26.05 15.88
N SER A 350 8.03 26.60 16.56
CA SER A 350 8.04 28.00 17.01
C SER A 350 9.18 28.36 17.96
N ASP A 351 9.76 27.35 18.63
CA ASP A 351 10.85 27.50 19.59
C ASP A 351 12.23 27.31 18.93
N GLY A 352 12.28 27.07 17.61
CA GLY A 352 13.52 26.84 16.85
C GLY A 352 14.06 25.42 16.94
N GLU A 353 13.29 24.47 17.46
CA GLU A 353 13.70 23.07 17.57
C GLU A 353 13.42 22.32 16.26
N PHE A 354 14.42 21.57 15.78
CA PHE A 354 14.28 20.78 14.56
C PHE A 354 13.22 19.69 14.68
N LEU A 355 12.32 19.63 13.70
CA LEU A 355 11.16 18.72 13.68
C LEU A 355 11.49 17.29 13.21
N ASP A 356 12.77 16.93 13.10
CA ASP A 356 13.23 15.60 12.67
C ASP A 356 12.65 15.19 11.30
N ALA A 357 12.63 16.17 10.39
CA ALA A 357 12.05 16.04 9.05
C ALA A 357 13.00 15.29 8.09
N PHE A 358 12.40 14.62 7.11
CA PHE A 358 13.06 13.95 5.99
C PHE A 358 12.48 14.47 4.67
N VAL A 359 13.30 14.42 3.62
CA VAL A 359 12.96 14.90 2.28
C VAL A 359 13.30 13.85 1.22
N PHE A 360 12.64 13.95 0.07
CA PHE A 360 12.94 13.15 -1.12
C PHE A 360 13.98 13.87 -1.96
N VAL A 361 15.05 13.18 -2.34
CA VAL A 361 16.18 13.76 -3.07
C VAL A 361 16.49 13.01 -4.36
N ASP A 362 17.18 13.69 -5.27
CA ASP A 362 17.83 13.07 -6.42
C ASP A 362 19.18 12.45 -6.04
N ALA A 363 19.88 11.86 -7.02
CA ALA A 363 21.19 11.25 -6.81
C ALA A 363 22.28 12.25 -6.37
N ALA A 364 22.08 13.55 -6.61
CA ALA A 364 22.97 14.62 -6.18
C ALA A 364 22.59 15.17 -4.79
N GLY A 365 21.56 14.63 -4.14
CA GLY A 365 21.09 15.08 -2.83
C GLY A 365 20.20 16.32 -2.89
N ASN A 366 19.78 16.77 -4.07
CA ASN A 366 18.87 17.92 -4.19
C ASN A 366 17.44 17.49 -3.87
N ASN A 367 16.74 18.28 -3.04
CA ASN A 367 15.33 18.05 -2.75
C ASN A 367 14.49 18.11 -4.04
N ARG A 368 13.76 17.03 -4.32
CA ARG A 368 12.88 16.88 -5.50
C ARG A 368 11.57 17.66 -5.36
N TYR A 369 11.12 17.88 -4.13
CA TYR A 369 9.83 18.50 -3.82
C TYR A 369 9.94 19.54 -2.69
N PRO A 370 10.82 20.55 -2.83
CA PRO A 370 10.89 21.64 -1.87
C PRO A 370 9.58 22.44 -1.88
N SER A 371 9.29 23.16 -0.80
CA SER A 371 8.22 24.15 -0.79
C SER A 371 8.49 25.19 -1.90
N ARG A 372 7.54 25.32 -2.82
CA ARG A 372 7.59 26.27 -3.96
C ARG A 372 6.25 26.98 -4.10
N PRO A 373 6.19 28.18 -4.72
CA PRO A 373 4.91 28.77 -5.06
C PRO A 373 4.18 27.88 -6.09
N ALA A 374 2.86 27.84 -5.99
CA ALA A 374 2.01 27.30 -7.04
C ALA A 374 2.07 28.21 -8.29
N GLN A 375 1.82 27.62 -9.45
CA GLN A 375 1.90 28.30 -10.75
C GLN A 375 0.53 28.39 -11.44
N ASP A 376 -0.53 28.03 -10.73
CA ASP A 376 -1.91 28.11 -11.19
C ASP A 376 -2.51 29.49 -10.86
N ALA A 377 -3.73 29.71 -11.34
CA ALA A 377 -4.49 30.93 -11.09
C ALA A 377 -5.93 30.57 -10.66
N PRO A 378 -6.13 30.18 -9.39
CA PRO A 378 -7.46 29.88 -8.86
C PRO A 378 -8.42 31.07 -9.05
N ASP A 379 -9.62 30.83 -9.55
CA ASP A 379 -10.56 31.90 -9.98
C ASP A 379 -9.99 32.89 -11.03
N GLY A 380 -9.00 32.45 -11.80
CA GLY A 380 -8.36 33.24 -12.85
C GLY A 380 -7.40 34.31 -12.32
N LEU A 381 -7.04 34.25 -11.04
CA LEU A 381 -6.22 35.24 -10.34
C LEU A 381 -4.93 34.59 -9.82
N GLU A 382 -3.77 35.07 -10.27
CA GLU A 382 -2.46 34.55 -9.83
C GLU A 382 -2.23 34.83 -8.33
N GLU A 383 -2.78 35.90 -7.79
CA GLU A 383 -2.72 36.22 -6.36
C GLU A 383 -3.49 35.24 -5.47
N HIS A 384 -4.35 34.39 -6.06
CA HIS A 384 -5.02 33.31 -5.36
C HIS A 384 -4.18 32.02 -5.27
N ALA A 385 -3.05 31.94 -5.98
CA ALA A 385 -2.14 30.80 -5.88
C ALA A 385 -1.56 30.65 -4.46
N LEU A 386 -1.20 29.43 -4.09
CA LEU A 386 -0.44 29.15 -2.88
C LEU A 386 0.98 29.72 -3.00
N SER A 387 1.39 30.56 -2.05
CA SER A 387 2.76 31.05 -1.96
C SER A 387 3.69 30.00 -1.34
N GLN A 388 5.00 30.13 -1.60
CA GLN A 388 6.01 29.26 -0.98
C GLN A 388 5.93 29.25 0.56
N LYS A 389 5.69 30.43 1.16
CA LYS A 389 5.57 30.58 2.62
C LYS A 389 4.37 29.82 3.16
N GLU A 390 3.24 29.88 2.47
CA GLU A 390 2.02 29.15 2.84
C GLU A 390 2.23 27.64 2.79
N VAL A 391 2.78 27.14 1.68
CA VAL A 391 3.11 25.71 1.52
C VAL A 391 4.06 25.25 2.62
N HIS A 392 5.12 26.01 2.87
CA HIS A 392 6.09 25.69 3.92
C HIS A 392 5.44 25.64 5.31
N THR A 393 4.56 26.60 5.61
CA THR A 393 3.87 26.68 6.91
C THR A 393 2.94 25.48 7.12
N ILE A 394 2.19 25.06 6.10
CA ILE A 394 1.32 23.86 6.17
C ILE A 394 2.16 22.60 6.46
N LEU A 395 3.25 22.39 5.71
CA LEU A 395 4.13 21.24 5.90
C LEU A 395 4.77 21.23 7.30
N ARG A 396 5.21 22.40 7.79
CA ARG A 396 5.77 22.57 9.15
C ARG A 396 4.75 22.23 10.23
N GLU A 397 3.53 22.78 10.14
CA GLU A 397 2.46 22.51 11.10
C GLU A 397 2.05 21.04 11.12
N ALA A 398 1.99 20.39 9.95
CA ALA A 398 1.72 18.96 9.86
C ALA A 398 2.77 18.13 10.62
N LEU A 399 4.06 18.49 10.52
CA LEU A 399 5.13 17.82 11.29
C LEU A 399 5.03 18.08 12.80
N VAL A 400 4.67 19.30 13.22
CA VAL A 400 4.43 19.62 14.64
C VAL A 400 3.35 18.70 15.21
N ILE A 401 2.21 18.61 14.52
CA ILE A 401 1.08 17.78 14.94
C ILE A 401 1.48 16.30 14.94
N ALA A 402 2.15 15.82 13.88
CA ALA A 402 2.61 14.43 13.81
C ALA A 402 3.55 14.06 14.96
N ASN A 403 4.50 14.95 15.30
CA ASN A 403 5.46 14.73 16.39
C ASN A 403 4.79 14.71 17.78
N GLN A 404 3.65 15.38 17.93
CA GLN A 404 2.86 15.37 19.16
C GLN A 404 1.84 14.21 19.20
N SER A 405 1.48 13.63 18.06
CA SER A 405 0.40 12.63 17.96
C SER A 405 0.86 11.24 18.39
N ARG A 406 0.04 10.54 19.17
CA ARG A 406 0.21 9.12 19.50
C ARG A 406 0.04 8.28 18.24
N ALA A 407 1.05 7.50 17.89
CA ALA A 407 0.96 6.52 16.80
C ALA A 407 -0.05 5.41 17.14
N GLN A 408 -0.88 5.02 16.17
CA GLN A 408 -1.86 3.93 16.31
C GLN A 408 -1.22 2.57 16.02
N ILE A 409 -0.35 2.52 15.01
CA ILE A 409 0.11 1.28 14.40
C ILE A 409 1.59 1.00 14.69
N ARG A 410 2.11 1.49 15.81
CA ARG A 410 3.55 1.41 16.13
C ARG A 410 3.79 0.97 17.57
N ARG A 411 4.92 0.30 17.79
CA ARG A 411 5.48 0.01 19.11
C ARG A 411 6.95 0.47 19.18
N PRO A 412 7.43 0.92 20.37
CA PRO A 412 6.70 1.01 21.64
C PRO A 412 5.55 2.03 21.60
N LEU A 413 4.53 1.80 22.44
CA LEU A 413 3.40 2.74 22.53
C LEU A 413 3.88 4.09 23.07
N GLY A 414 3.21 5.17 22.67
CA GLY A 414 3.60 6.53 23.05
C GLY A 414 4.68 7.15 22.15
N THR A 415 5.12 6.48 21.08
CA THR A 415 5.95 7.12 20.07
C THR A 415 5.11 8.00 19.12
N PRO A 416 5.72 9.04 18.52
CA PRO A 416 5.05 9.90 17.55
C PRO A 416 4.50 9.18 16.33
N ALA A 417 3.40 9.69 15.79
CA ALA A 417 2.86 9.28 14.50
C ALA A 417 3.89 9.55 13.40
N ARG A 418 4.06 8.59 12.47
CA ARG A 418 5.05 8.72 11.39
C ARG A 418 4.37 8.76 10.02
N VAL A 419 4.38 9.93 9.39
CA VAL A 419 3.62 10.22 8.18
C VAL A 419 4.45 10.93 7.10
N THR A 420 4.02 10.79 5.85
CA THR A 420 4.40 11.66 4.75
C THR A 420 3.26 12.65 4.48
N VAL A 421 3.63 13.91 4.22
CA VAL A 421 2.72 15.03 3.97
C VAL A 421 3.01 15.61 2.60
N SER A 422 1.97 15.81 1.80
CA SER A 422 2.05 16.40 0.47
C SER A 422 1.07 17.55 0.34
N VAL A 423 1.53 18.65 -0.27
CA VAL A 423 0.67 19.77 -0.67
C VAL A 423 0.65 19.85 -2.19
N VAL A 424 -0.55 19.94 -2.76
CA VAL A 424 -0.78 20.16 -4.19
C VAL A 424 -1.55 21.46 -4.41
N ASP A 425 -1.34 22.09 -5.56
CA ASP A 425 -2.13 23.25 -6.00
C ASP A 425 -3.52 22.85 -6.53
N SER A 426 -4.33 23.82 -6.98
CA SER A 426 -5.72 23.57 -7.42
C SER A 426 -5.81 22.73 -8.71
N VAL A 427 -4.69 22.58 -9.43
CA VAL A 427 -4.54 21.75 -10.63
C VAL A 427 -3.76 20.45 -10.37
N GLY A 428 -3.44 20.15 -9.11
CA GLY A 428 -2.85 18.89 -8.64
C GLY A 428 -1.35 18.76 -8.85
N GLN A 429 -0.62 19.85 -9.10
CA GLN A 429 0.84 19.84 -9.11
C GLN A 429 1.38 19.80 -7.69
N ILE A 430 2.41 18.98 -7.47
CA ILE A 430 3.07 18.87 -6.17
C ILE A 430 3.88 20.14 -5.90
N VAL A 431 3.47 20.96 -4.92
CA VAL A 431 4.14 22.21 -4.56
C VAL A 431 4.98 22.11 -3.28
N GLY A 432 4.93 20.97 -2.60
CA GLY A 432 5.86 20.63 -1.54
C GLY A 432 5.53 19.30 -0.90
N MET A 433 6.57 18.61 -0.41
CA MET A 433 6.44 17.38 0.37
C MET A 433 7.41 17.37 1.54
N VAL A 434 7.01 16.72 2.63
CA VAL A 434 7.90 16.42 3.76
C VAL A 434 7.48 15.10 4.41
N ARG A 435 8.42 14.44 5.06
CA ARG A 435 8.19 13.17 5.77
C ARG A 435 8.73 13.28 7.19
N SER A 436 8.02 12.75 8.18
CA SER A 436 8.62 12.52 9.49
C SER A 436 9.59 11.34 9.42
N ARG A 437 10.59 11.29 10.28
CA ARG A 437 11.45 10.11 10.45
C ARG A 437 10.66 8.80 10.45
N ASP A 438 11.18 7.78 9.76
CA ASP A 438 10.63 6.42 9.77
C ASP A 438 9.15 6.28 9.34
N ALA A 439 8.58 7.27 8.63
CA ALA A 439 7.26 7.07 8.03
C ALA A 439 7.30 5.95 6.98
N PRO A 440 6.25 5.12 6.85
CA PRO A 440 6.20 4.09 5.81
C PRO A 440 6.43 4.67 4.41
N VAL A 441 7.17 3.96 3.56
CA VAL A 441 7.52 4.47 2.21
C VAL A 441 6.30 4.50 1.28
N PHE A 442 5.32 3.59 1.48
CA PHE A 442 4.08 3.63 0.70
C PHE A 442 3.32 4.96 0.88
N GLY A 443 3.47 5.61 2.04
CA GLY A 443 2.79 6.84 2.38
C GLY A 443 3.12 8.00 1.44
N ALA A 444 4.26 7.95 0.74
CA ALA A 444 4.71 9.05 -0.12
C ALA A 444 3.85 9.28 -1.36
N ASP A 445 3.51 8.22 -2.10
CA ASP A 445 2.62 8.32 -3.25
C ASP A 445 1.15 8.46 -2.82
N VAL A 446 0.78 7.76 -1.74
CA VAL A 446 -0.57 7.84 -1.17
C VAL A 446 -0.90 9.25 -0.71
N SER A 447 -0.01 9.96 -0.02
CA SER A 447 -0.29 11.33 0.44
C SER A 447 -0.54 12.29 -0.73
N ILE A 448 0.11 12.08 -1.89
CA ILE A 448 -0.16 12.84 -3.12
C ILE A 448 -1.53 12.48 -3.69
N GLN A 449 -1.85 11.20 -3.83
CA GLN A 449 -3.16 10.74 -4.30
C GLN A 449 -4.29 11.28 -3.42
N LYS A 450 -4.12 11.29 -2.09
CA LYS A 450 -5.09 11.83 -1.15
C LYS A 450 -5.28 13.35 -1.32
N ALA A 451 -4.18 14.11 -1.42
CA ALA A 451 -4.25 15.55 -1.64
C ALA A 451 -4.98 15.90 -2.96
N ARG A 452 -4.67 15.15 -4.02
CA ARG A 452 -5.29 15.25 -5.35
C ARG A 452 -6.77 14.92 -5.33
N THR A 453 -7.15 13.87 -4.60
CA THR A 453 -8.55 13.45 -4.47
C THR A 453 -9.39 14.53 -3.81
N ALA A 454 -8.93 15.11 -2.69
CA ALA A 454 -9.61 16.21 -2.02
C ALA A 454 -9.83 17.42 -2.96
N VAL A 455 -8.81 17.82 -3.73
CA VAL A 455 -8.94 18.89 -4.73
C VAL A 455 -9.93 18.52 -5.82
N PHE A 456 -9.81 17.31 -6.38
CA PHE A 456 -10.61 16.88 -7.52
C PHE A 456 -12.11 16.85 -7.21
N PHE A 457 -12.52 16.32 -6.06
CA PHE A 457 -13.93 16.28 -5.66
C PHE A 457 -14.46 17.63 -5.14
N SER A 458 -13.58 18.54 -4.74
CA SER A 458 -13.96 19.89 -4.26
C SER A 458 -14.11 20.93 -5.38
N SER A 459 -14.04 20.52 -6.65
CA SER A 459 -14.07 21.46 -7.79
C SER A 459 -15.46 21.99 -8.16
N SER A 460 -16.53 21.52 -7.50
CA SER A 460 -17.90 21.95 -7.83
C SER A 460 -18.04 23.45 -7.59
N GLY A 461 -18.58 24.21 -8.53
CA GLY A 461 -18.74 25.66 -8.35
C GLY A 461 -17.43 26.45 -8.32
N GLN A 462 -16.30 25.84 -8.69
CA GLN A 462 -14.98 26.47 -8.73
C GLN A 462 -14.57 26.74 -10.18
N SER A 463 -13.73 27.76 -10.41
CA SER A 463 -13.25 28.16 -11.74
C SER A 463 -12.15 27.24 -12.31
N ILE A 464 -12.31 25.93 -12.15
CA ILE A 464 -11.35 24.93 -12.65
C ILE A 464 -11.79 24.46 -14.05
N SER A 465 -10.83 24.31 -14.96
CA SER A 465 -11.06 23.91 -16.35
C SER A 465 -10.14 22.76 -16.78
N PRO A 466 -10.68 21.67 -17.36
CA PRO A 466 -12.11 21.30 -17.37
C PRO A 466 -12.65 21.08 -15.94
N SER A 467 -13.97 21.13 -15.74
CA SER A 467 -14.58 20.70 -14.47
C SER A 467 -14.23 19.22 -14.18
N SER A 468 -14.35 18.75 -12.94
CA SER A 468 -14.06 17.32 -12.66
C SER A 468 -15.03 16.38 -13.37
N SER A 469 -16.29 16.79 -13.54
CA SER A 469 -17.28 16.07 -14.34
C SER A 469 -16.90 16.01 -15.83
N GLU A 470 -16.56 17.16 -16.44
CA GLU A 470 -16.10 17.23 -17.83
C GLU A 470 -14.84 16.39 -18.05
N ALA A 471 -13.88 16.49 -17.12
CA ALA A 471 -12.66 15.70 -17.14
C ALA A 471 -12.95 14.20 -17.15
N LEU A 472 -13.77 13.70 -16.21
CA LEU A 472 -14.16 12.28 -16.16
C LEU A 472 -14.84 11.82 -17.45
N LYS A 473 -15.82 12.60 -17.95
CA LYS A 473 -16.56 12.26 -19.17
C LYS A 473 -15.69 12.23 -20.43
N SER A 474 -14.53 12.90 -20.40
CA SER A 474 -13.59 12.94 -21.52
C SER A 474 -12.55 11.82 -21.53
N LEU A 475 -12.40 11.08 -20.42
CA LEU A 475 -11.43 10.00 -20.31
C LEU A 475 -11.85 8.80 -21.16
N PRO A 476 -10.89 8.07 -21.79
CA PRO A 476 -11.17 6.80 -22.42
C PRO A 476 -11.66 5.76 -21.40
N GLU A 477 -12.80 5.13 -21.68
CA GLU A 477 -13.40 4.14 -20.79
C GLU A 477 -12.49 2.91 -20.60
N PRO A 478 -12.52 2.27 -19.42
CA PRO A 478 -11.71 1.09 -19.15
C PRO A 478 -12.11 -0.07 -20.06
N LYS A 479 -11.11 -0.78 -20.60
CA LYS A 479 -11.27 -1.90 -21.53
C LYS A 479 -10.79 -3.19 -20.89
N TYR A 480 -11.65 -3.78 -20.04
CA TYR A 480 -11.29 -4.99 -19.29
C TYR A 480 -10.91 -6.14 -20.21
N LEU A 481 -9.85 -6.86 -19.86
CA LEU A 481 -9.41 -8.07 -20.55
C LEU A 481 -10.27 -9.27 -20.12
N ALA A 482 -10.54 -10.16 -21.08
CA ALA A 482 -11.06 -11.47 -20.79
C ALA A 482 -9.91 -12.45 -20.52
N PRO A 483 -10.11 -13.49 -19.69
CA PRO A 483 -9.13 -14.55 -19.52
C PRO A 483 -8.81 -15.23 -20.87
N VAL A 484 -7.53 -15.56 -21.08
CA VAL A 484 -7.08 -16.37 -22.22
C VAL A 484 -7.36 -17.84 -21.94
N SER A 485 -8.00 -18.54 -22.88
CA SER A 485 -8.44 -19.94 -22.70
C SER A 485 -7.30 -20.97 -22.75
N ASP A 486 -6.28 -20.77 -23.60
CA ASP A 486 -5.14 -21.69 -23.75
C ASP A 486 -3.85 -21.10 -23.17
N LEU A 487 -3.85 -20.98 -21.84
CA LEU A 487 -2.72 -20.40 -21.10
C LEU A 487 -1.45 -21.25 -21.18
N ALA A 488 -1.59 -22.57 -21.29
CA ALA A 488 -0.46 -23.50 -21.37
C ALA A 488 0.35 -23.29 -22.65
N THR A 489 -0.32 -23.14 -23.81
CA THR A 489 0.35 -22.83 -25.07
C THR A 489 0.97 -21.44 -25.03
N LEU A 490 0.25 -20.44 -24.51
CA LEU A 490 0.77 -19.07 -24.38
C LEU A 490 2.04 -19.00 -23.54
N SER A 491 2.09 -19.76 -22.44
CA SER A 491 3.23 -19.77 -21.51
C SER A 491 4.55 -20.20 -22.15
N ASN A 492 4.51 -20.96 -23.25
CA ASN A 492 5.72 -21.38 -23.97
C ASN A 492 6.34 -20.25 -24.80
N ASN A 493 5.57 -19.21 -25.17
CA ASN A 493 6.04 -18.08 -25.95
C ASN A 493 5.08 -16.88 -25.79
N VAL A 494 5.17 -16.22 -24.63
CA VAL A 494 4.27 -15.11 -24.27
C VAL A 494 4.41 -13.95 -25.25
N ALA A 495 5.65 -13.55 -25.57
CA ALA A 495 5.94 -12.39 -26.41
C ALA A 495 5.29 -12.46 -27.80
N GLN A 496 5.22 -13.64 -28.43
CA GLN A 496 4.62 -13.81 -29.75
C GLN A 496 3.13 -14.18 -29.70
N GLY A 497 2.69 -14.91 -28.66
CA GLY A 497 1.33 -15.44 -28.54
C GLY A 497 0.32 -14.50 -27.88
N LEU A 498 0.76 -13.52 -27.09
CA LEU A 498 -0.11 -12.72 -26.22
C LEU A 498 -1.14 -11.90 -26.98
N VAL A 499 -0.71 -11.11 -27.97
CA VAL A 499 -1.61 -10.22 -28.72
C VAL A 499 -2.67 -11.02 -29.49
N PRO A 500 -2.31 -12.06 -30.28
CA PRO A 500 -3.32 -12.91 -30.93
C PRO A 500 -4.28 -13.59 -29.97
N ALA A 501 -3.82 -13.99 -28.79
CA ALA A 501 -4.68 -14.62 -27.78
C ALA A 501 -5.68 -13.63 -27.18
N LEU A 502 -5.23 -12.43 -26.80
CA LEU A 502 -6.09 -11.40 -26.23
C LEU A 502 -7.13 -10.89 -27.25
N LEU A 503 -6.76 -10.71 -28.52
CA LEU A 503 -7.69 -10.23 -29.55
C LEU A 503 -8.88 -11.18 -29.82
N GLN A 504 -8.81 -12.45 -29.39
CA GLN A 504 -9.92 -13.39 -29.54
C GLN A 504 -11.06 -13.15 -28.56
N THR A 505 -10.74 -12.67 -27.35
CA THR A 505 -11.69 -12.62 -26.23
C THR A 505 -11.80 -11.23 -25.59
N SER A 506 -10.86 -10.32 -25.88
CA SER A 506 -10.75 -9.00 -25.27
C SER A 506 -10.99 -7.86 -26.28
N PRO A 507 -11.56 -6.73 -25.84
CA PRO A 507 -12.02 -6.46 -24.48
C PRO A 507 -13.34 -7.19 -24.13
N LEU A 508 -13.59 -7.39 -22.83
CA LEU A 508 -14.87 -7.89 -22.33
C LEU A 508 -16.02 -6.98 -22.78
N MET A 509 -17.10 -7.60 -23.27
CA MET A 509 -18.33 -6.89 -23.63
C MET A 509 -19.18 -6.54 -22.40
N SER A 510 -19.02 -7.28 -21.29
CA SER A 510 -19.73 -7.06 -20.04
C SER A 510 -18.84 -7.44 -18.85
N PRO A 511 -18.78 -6.61 -17.79
CA PRO A 511 -19.50 -5.34 -17.63
C PRO A 511 -18.94 -4.21 -18.50
N GLU A 512 -19.83 -3.43 -19.11
CA GLU A 512 -19.45 -2.17 -19.77
C GLU A 512 -19.43 -1.06 -18.72
N THR A 513 -18.27 -0.42 -18.55
CA THR A 513 -18.07 0.66 -17.58
C THR A 513 -18.04 2.00 -18.29
N SER A 514 -18.64 3.02 -17.68
CA SER A 514 -18.54 4.40 -18.17
C SER A 514 -18.31 5.43 -17.07
N PHE A 515 -17.31 6.31 -17.24
CA PHE A 515 -17.08 7.47 -16.38
C PHE A 515 -18.27 8.43 -16.37
N SER A 516 -18.99 8.56 -17.49
CA SER A 516 -20.24 9.33 -17.54
C SER A 516 -21.31 8.75 -16.61
N SER A 517 -21.33 7.43 -16.42
CA SER A 517 -22.26 6.77 -15.49
C SER A 517 -21.85 7.01 -14.04
N TYR A 518 -20.56 6.99 -13.69
CA TYR A 518 -20.10 7.36 -12.35
C TYR A 518 -20.51 8.78 -11.97
N VAL A 519 -20.31 9.76 -12.87
CA VAL A 519 -20.73 11.15 -12.62
C VAL A 519 -22.24 11.24 -12.38
N ARG A 520 -23.04 10.59 -13.24
CA ARG A 520 -24.50 10.60 -13.11
C ARG A 520 -24.96 9.97 -11.80
N ASN A 521 -24.40 8.81 -11.45
CA ASN A 521 -24.73 8.09 -10.22
C ASN A 521 -24.38 8.93 -8.99
N LEU A 522 -23.23 9.62 -9.01
CA LEU A 522 -22.84 10.53 -7.94
C LEU A 522 -23.82 11.71 -7.80
N GLN A 523 -24.14 12.38 -8.90
CA GLN A 523 -25.09 13.52 -8.90
C GLN A 523 -26.47 13.11 -8.36
N GLN A 524 -26.98 11.95 -8.80
CA GLN A 524 -28.24 11.40 -8.31
C GLN A 524 -28.15 11.02 -6.83
N PHE A 525 -27.08 10.34 -6.41
CA PHE A 525 -26.89 9.89 -5.04
C PHE A 525 -26.82 11.08 -4.07
N LEU A 526 -26.14 12.16 -4.44
CA LEU A 526 -26.04 13.37 -3.63
C LEU A 526 -27.32 14.22 -3.64
N GLY A 527 -28.24 14.00 -4.59
CA GLY A 527 -29.35 14.91 -4.83
C GLY A 527 -28.91 16.27 -5.39
N LEU A 528 -27.74 16.32 -6.04
CA LEU A 528 -27.11 17.53 -6.56
C LEU A 528 -26.84 17.35 -8.07
N PRO A 529 -27.76 17.81 -8.95
CA PRO A 529 -27.68 17.57 -10.39
C PRO A 529 -26.42 18.14 -11.07
N LEU A 530 -25.80 19.14 -10.47
CA LEU A 530 -24.59 19.80 -10.98
C LEU A 530 -23.36 19.55 -10.09
N ALA A 531 -23.35 18.47 -9.27
CA ALA A 531 -22.15 18.09 -8.55
C ALA A 531 -20.99 17.81 -9.52
N LEU A 532 -19.80 18.27 -9.15
CA LEU A 532 -18.54 18.26 -9.92
C LEU A 532 -18.54 19.14 -11.19
N GLU A 533 -19.62 19.88 -11.45
CA GLU A 533 -19.69 20.83 -12.56
C GLU A 533 -19.21 22.22 -12.13
N ARG A 534 -18.70 22.99 -13.09
CA ARG A 534 -18.29 24.39 -12.86
C ARG A 534 -19.47 25.26 -12.41
N ASP A 535 -20.63 25.07 -13.02
CA ASP A 535 -21.84 25.84 -12.69
C ASP A 535 -22.64 25.24 -11.51
N GLY A 536 -22.05 24.25 -10.83
CA GLY A 536 -22.63 23.62 -9.64
C GLY A 536 -22.56 24.50 -8.40
N THR A 537 -23.33 24.14 -7.38
CA THR A 537 -23.17 24.78 -6.06
C THR A 537 -21.82 24.39 -5.46
N PRO A 538 -21.05 25.33 -4.88
CA PRO A 538 -19.78 25.04 -4.23
C PRO A 538 -19.88 23.92 -3.18
N ARG A 539 -18.99 22.93 -3.30
CA ARG A 539 -18.90 21.80 -2.37
C ARG A 539 -17.45 21.40 -2.13
N ALA A 540 -17.12 21.10 -0.90
CA ALA A 540 -15.80 20.63 -0.49
C ALA A 540 -15.87 19.21 0.06
N PHE A 541 -15.02 18.33 -0.46
CA PHE A 541 -14.91 16.93 -0.05
C PHE A 541 -13.51 16.66 0.48
N SER A 542 -13.44 15.96 1.61
CA SER A 542 -12.24 15.28 2.08
C SER A 542 -12.19 13.85 1.53
N ASP A 543 -11.04 13.17 1.68
CA ASP A 543 -10.97 11.75 1.35
C ASP A 543 -11.86 10.88 2.24
N ARG A 544 -12.18 11.29 3.47
CA ARG A 544 -13.15 10.54 4.29
C ARG A 544 -14.55 10.55 3.64
N ALA A 545 -14.97 11.68 3.09
CA ALA A 545 -16.24 11.80 2.37
C ALA A 545 -16.19 10.98 1.07
N GLY A 546 -15.10 11.10 0.30
CA GLY A 546 -14.87 10.32 -0.92
C GLY A 546 -14.83 8.80 -0.67
N GLY A 547 -14.23 8.38 0.44
CA GLY A 547 -14.19 7.01 0.90
C GLY A 547 -15.56 6.47 1.26
N ASN A 548 -16.44 7.28 1.89
CA ASN A 548 -17.83 6.88 2.12
C ASN A 548 -18.55 6.60 0.80
N LEU A 549 -18.36 7.45 -0.22
CA LEU A 549 -18.99 7.29 -1.54
C LEU A 549 -18.44 6.10 -2.35
N SER A 550 -17.28 5.57 -1.95
CA SER A 550 -16.59 4.45 -2.61
C SER A 550 -16.74 3.12 -1.89
N ARG A 551 -17.59 3.03 -0.86
CA ARG A 551 -17.79 1.78 -0.11
C ARG A 551 -18.62 0.75 -0.88
N PRO A 552 -18.33 -0.56 -0.71
CA PRO A 552 -19.19 -1.64 -1.23
C PRO A 552 -20.61 -1.60 -0.66
N HIS A 553 -20.78 -1.00 0.52
CA HIS A 553 -22.07 -0.77 1.17
C HIS A 553 -22.13 0.64 1.74
N TYR A 554 -23.25 1.34 1.54
CA TYR A 554 -23.48 2.69 2.06
C TYR A 554 -24.72 2.75 2.98
N PRO A 555 -24.58 3.19 4.24
CA PRO A 555 -23.34 3.58 4.90
C PRO A 555 -22.41 2.39 5.13
N ASP A 556 -21.13 2.72 5.34
CA ASP A 556 -20.06 1.75 5.62
C ASP A 556 -20.46 0.82 6.79
N GLY A 557 -20.17 -0.46 6.65
CA GLY A 557 -20.50 -1.48 7.65
C GLY A 557 -21.99 -1.80 7.83
N VAL A 558 -22.85 -1.50 6.86
CA VAL A 558 -24.24 -1.98 6.84
C VAL A 558 -24.49 -2.84 5.61
N ALA A 559 -24.29 -4.16 5.74
CA ALA A 559 -24.25 -5.09 4.61
C ALA A 559 -25.57 -5.17 3.80
N SER A 560 -26.70 -4.84 4.41
CA SER A 560 -28.01 -4.86 3.75
C SER A 560 -28.27 -3.66 2.82
N LYS A 561 -27.31 -2.75 2.67
CA LYS A 561 -27.46 -1.50 1.93
C LYS A 561 -26.75 -1.56 0.57
N PRO A 562 -27.21 -0.77 -0.42
CA PRO A 562 -26.56 -0.71 -1.73
C PRO A 562 -25.15 -0.13 -1.63
N ASN A 563 -24.36 -0.32 -2.68
CA ASN A 563 -23.03 0.26 -2.81
C ASN A 563 -23.08 1.79 -2.94
N GLY A 564 -21.98 2.44 -2.56
CA GLY A 564 -21.77 3.86 -2.84
C GLY A 564 -21.70 4.13 -4.35
N PRO A 565 -21.98 5.37 -4.79
CA PRO A 565 -22.09 5.71 -6.22
C PRO A 565 -20.77 5.57 -7.00
N LEU A 566 -19.64 5.54 -6.29
CA LEU A 566 -18.30 5.38 -6.87
C LEU A 566 -17.76 3.95 -6.76
N SER A 567 -18.51 3.05 -6.12
CA SER A 567 -18.17 1.64 -5.95
C SER A 567 -18.81 0.78 -7.03
N LYS A 568 -18.19 -0.35 -7.37
CA LYS A 568 -18.87 -1.42 -8.12
C LYS A 568 -20.01 -2.06 -7.31
N PRO A 569 -21.05 -2.59 -7.98
CA PRO A 569 -22.07 -3.42 -7.33
C PRO A 569 -21.57 -4.85 -7.06
N VAL A 570 -22.33 -5.60 -6.26
CA VAL A 570 -22.10 -7.04 -6.00
C VAL A 570 -21.97 -7.81 -7.32
N GLY A 571 -21.01 -8.74 -7.38
CA GLY A 571 -20.70 -9.55 -8.57
C GLY A 571 -19.72 -8.87 -9.55
N GLN A 572 -19.50 -7.58 -9.41
CA GLN A 572 -18.43 -6.84 -10.11
C GLN A 572 -17.39 -6.27 -9.14
N TRP A 573 -17.75 -6.17 -7.87
CA TRP A 573 -16.89 -5.64 -6.83
C TRP A 573 -15.91 -6.70 -6.30
N SER A 574 -14.66 -6.29 -6.15
CA SER A 574 -13.63 -6.97 -5.36
C SER A 574 -12.53 -5.99 -5.00
N ILE A 575 -11.53 -6.44 -4.23
CA ILE A 575 -10.31 -5.67 -3.95
C ILE A 575 -9.51 -5.30 -5.23
N PHE A 576 -9.78 -5.98 -6.35
CA PHE A 576 -9.16 -5.78 -7.66
C PHE A 576 -10.08 -5.05 -8.66
N SER A 577 -11.31 -4.72 -8.24
CA SER A 577 -12.36 -4.07 -9.01
C SER A 577 -13.24 -3.24 -8.08
N VAL A 578 -12.68 -2.18 -7.48
CA VAL A 578 -13.36 -1.43 -6.41
C VAL A 578 -14.33 -0.38 -6.93
N GLY A 579 -14.14 0.14 -8.16
CA GLY A 579 -15.01 1.16 -8.76
C GLY A 579 -14.22 2.24 -9.48
N LEU A 580 -14.62 3.51 -9.30
CA LEU A 580 -13.99 4.64 -9.99
C LEU A 580 -12.46 4.66 -9.79
N GLN A 581 -11.96 4.33 -8.58
CA GLN A 581 -10.53 4.28 -8.28
C GLN A 581 -9.79 3.30 -9.21
N SER A 582 -10.20 2.04 -9.26
CA SER A 582 -9.56 1.02 -10.10
C SER A 582 -9.75 1.32 -11.59
N ASP A 583 -10.91 1.83 -11.98
CA ASP A 583 -11.27 2.05 -13.37
C ASP A 583 -10.50 3.19 -14.02
N LEU A 584 -10.15 4.22 -13.23
CA LEU A 584 -9.30 5.32 -13.67
C LEU A 584 -7.91 4.85 -14.11
N VAL A 585 -7.36 3.84 -13.43
CA VAL A 585 -5.98 3.39 -13.61
C VAL A 585 -5.84 2.10 -14.41
N TYR A 586 -6.96 1.37 -14.61
CA TYR A 586 -6.98 0.05 -15.23
C TYR A 586 -6.23 0.00 -16.56
N ASN A 587 -6.56 0.90 -17.48
CA ASN A 587 -6.00 0.89 -18.84
C ASN A 587 -4.48 1.09 -18.84
N ALA A 588 -3.97 1.99 -17.99
CA ALA A 588 -2.53 2.19 -17.84
C ALA A 588 -1.87 0.96 -17.19
N LEU A 589 -2.49 0.36 -16.17
CA LEU A 589 -1.92 -0.82 -15.54
C LEU A 589 -1.80 -2.00 -16.52
N ILE A 590 -2.83 -2.26 -17.33
CA ILE A 590 -2.78 -3.29 -18.37
C ILE A 590 -1.75 -2.95 -19.46
N HIS A 591 -1.61 -1.68 -19.83
CA HIS A 591 -0.53 -1.26 -20.74
C HIS A 591 0.84 -1.61 -20.16
N HIS A 592 1.08 -1.34 -18.87
CA HIS A 592 2.34 -1.70 -18.23
C HIS A 592 2.57 -3.22 -18.17
N VAL A 593 1.54 -4.00 -17.83
CA VAL A 593 1.62 -5.47 -17.87
C VAL A 593 1.99 -5.96 -19.27
N ALA A 594 1.36 -5.39 -20.30
CA ALA A 594 1.68 -5.72 -21.69
C ALA A 594 3.12 -5.30 -22.09
N HIS A 595 3.60 -4.14 -21.64
CA HIS A 595 4.99 -3.70 -21.86
C HIS A 595 5.99 -4.73 -21.34
N VAL A 596 5.78 -5.23 -20.11
CA VAL A 596 6.68 -6.23 -19.51
C VAL A 596 6.50 -7.60 -20.16
N ALA A 597 5.26 -8.05 -20.35
CA ALA A 597 4.97 -9.36 -20.95
C ALA A 597 5.43 -9.50 -22.41
N LEU A 598 5.54 -8.38 -23.14
CA LEU A 598 6.06 -8.30 -24.50
C LEU A 598 7.55 -7.89 -24.55
N GLU A 599 8.26 -7.98 -23.42
CA GLU A 599 9.70 -7.73 -23.35
C GLU A 599 10.11 -6.34 -23.89
N GLY A 600 9.25 -5.34 -23.70
CA GLY A 600 9.50 -3.97 -24.18
C GLY A 600 9.25 -3.73 -25.67
N ALA A 601 8.61 -4.68 -26.37
CA ALA A 601 8.22 -4.50 -27.79
C ALA A 601 7.20 -3.36 -28.00
N ILE A 602 6.49 -2.97 -26.95
CA ILE A 602 5.69 -1.74 -26.89
C ILE A 602 6.29 -0.79 -25.86
N GLU A 603 6.05 0.51 -26.00
CA GLU A 603 6.50 1.50 -25.02
C GLU A 603 5.87 1.27 -23.65
N ASP A 604 6.54 1.72 -22.59
CA ASP A 604 5.99 1.66 -21.24
C ASP A 604 4.96 2.80 -21.03
N VAL A 605 4.18 2.69 -19.95
CA VAL A 605 3.31 3.77 -19.50
C VAL A 605 4.09 5.04 -19.15
N GLY A 606 3.51 6.18 -19.54
CA GLY A 606 3.99 7.50 -19.16
C GLY A 606 3.80 7.81 -17.65
N LYS A 607 4.02 9.07 -17.28
CA LYS A 607 3.86 9.58 -15.90
C LYS A 607 2.42 10.02 -15.58
N SER A 608 1.44 9.29 -16.10
CA SER A 608 0.03 9.46 -15.76
C SER A 608 -0.65 8.10 -15.83
N CYS A 609 -1.32 7.72 -14.75
CA CYS A 609 -2.12 6.50 -14.66
C CYS A 609 -3.50 6.64 -15.30
N VAL A 610 -3.92 7.85 -15.65
CA VAL A 610 -5.23 8.14 -16.23
C VAL A 610 -5.10 8.57 -17.69
N GLY A 611 -6.17 8.35 -18.47
CA GLY A 611 -6.27 8.83 -19.85
C GLY A 611 -5.65 7.91 -20.91
N ASN A 612 -5.28 6.68 -20.54
CA ASN A 612 -4.83 5.64 -21.46
C ASN A 612 -6.04 4.90 -22.06
N THR A 613 -5.97 4.54 -23.35
CA THR A 613 -7.04 3.83 -24.06
C THR A 613 -7.06 2.32 -23.82
N GLY A 614 -6.06 1.76 -23.14
CA GLY A 614 -5.96 0.36 -22.80
C GLY A 614 -6.00 -0.54 -24.02
N PHE A 615 -6.63 -1.71 -23.88
CA PHE A 615 -6.82 -2.66 -24.97
C PHE A 615 -8.00 -2.30 -25.89
N ASN A 616 -8.07 -1.03 -26.33
CA ASN A 616 -9.01 -0.59 -27.35
C ASN A 616 -8.48 -0.97 -28.75
N PRO A 617 -9.17 -1.82 -29.53
CA PRO A 617 -8.69 -2.28 -30.84
C PRO A 617 -8.41 -1.15 -31.85
N GLU A 618 -9.05 0.01 -31.73
CA GLU A 618 -8.87 1.15 -32.63
C GLU A 618 -7.73 2.09 -32.21
N ALA A 619 -7.28 1.98 -30.96
CA ALA A 619 -6.25 2.83 -30.38
C ALA A 619 -5.58 2.11 -29.22
N LEU A 620 -4.84 1.04 -29.49
CA LEU A 620 -4.18 0.25 -28.44
C LEU A 620 -3.17 1.10 -27.68
N PHE A 621 -3.32 1.16 -26.36
CA PHE A 621 -2.35 1.69 -25.41
C PHE A 621 -1.90 3.15 -25.61
N GLN A 622 -2.71 3.97 -26.27
CA GLN A 622 -2.42 5.39 -26.49
C GLN A 622 -2.79 6.23 -25.27
N THR A 623 -1.91 7.14 -24.88
CA THR A 623 -2.26 8.20 -23.91
C THR A 623 -2.95 9.33 -24.65
N LYS A 624 -4.26 9.47 -24.48
CA LYS A 624 -5.06 10.50 -25.20
C LYS A 624 -5.07 11.85 -24.49
N MET A 625 -5.00 11.82 -23.17
CA MET A 625 -4.99 13.02 -22.34
C MET A 625 -4.30 12.75 -21.02
N GLY A 626 -3.61 13.76 -20.49
CA GLY A 626 -3.17 13.77 -19.09
C GLY A 626 -4.17 14.53 -18.24
N LEU A 627 -4.38 14.10 -17.00
CA LEU A 627 -5.20 14.82 -16.03
C LEU A 627 -4.40 15.00 -14.74
N PRO A 628 -3.55 16.05 -14.65
CA PRO A 628 -2.61 16.22 -13.54
C PRO A 628 -3.27 16.21 -12.16
N ARG A 629 -4.51 16.70 -12.07
CA ARG A 629 -5.34 16.68 -10.86
C ARG A 629 -5.52 15.31 -10.24
N ILE A 630 -5.39 14.23 -11.01
CA ILE A 630 -5.46 12.84 -10.56
C ILE A 630 -4.45 11.96 -11.30
N ALA A 631 -3.24 12.49 -11.57
CA ALA A 631 -2.24 11.78 -12.38
C ALA A 631 -1.89 10.38 -11.86
N ASN A 632 -2.03 10.16 -10.55
CA ASN A 632 -1.69 8.88 -9.91
C ASN A 632 -2.94 8.05 -9.63
N GLY A 633 -4.11 8.48 -10.11
CA GLY A 633 -5.41 7.95 -9.70
C GLY A 633 -5.98 8.68 -8.48
N LEU A 634 -6.92 8.02 -7.80
CA LEU A 634 -7.58 8.50 -6.59
C LEU A 634 -7.18 7.67 -5.38
N GLN A 635 -7.34 8.23 -4.19
CA GLN A 635 -7.36 7.47 -2.94
C GLN A 635 -8.73 7.55 -2.28
N ILE A 636 -9.17 6.49 -1.60
CA ILE A 636 -10.53 6.36 -1.07
C ILE A 636 -10.58 6.01 0.42
N PHE A 637 -9.53 6.38 1.15
CA PHE A 637 -9.48 6.29 2.60
C PHE A 637 -8.93 7.59 3.22
N PRO A 638 -9.29 7.89 4.49
CA PRO A 638 -9.07 9.20 5.09
C PRO A 638 -7.61 9.66 5.14
N GLY A 639 -7.40 10.98 5.24
CA GLY A 639 -6.08 11.62 5.33
C GLY A 639 -5.86 12.82 4.42
N SER A 640 -6.92 13.53 3.98
CA SER A 640 -6.75 14.76 3.19
C SER A 640 -7.91 15.72 3.34
N VAL A 641 -7.60 17.00 3.14
CA VAL A 641 -8.58 18.08 3.05
C VAL A 641 -8.20 19.10 1.98
N PRO A 642 -9.19 19.74 1.33
CA PRO A 642 -8.94 20.85 0.41
C PRO A 642 -8.57 22.13 1.18
N ILE A 643 -7.75 22.98 0.57
CA ILE A 643 -7.29 24.26 1.11
C ILE A 643 -8.02 25.39 0.38
N PHE A 644 -8.56 26.33 1.16
CA PHE A 644 -9.36 27.45 0.65
C PHE A 644 -8.76 28.81 1.01
N ARG A 645 -8.96 29.78 0.13
CA ARG A 645 -8.80 31.22 0.39
C ARG A 645 -10.17 31.87 0.23
N GLY A 646 -10.82 32.18 1.34
CA GLY A 646 -12.26 32.51 1.34
C GLY A 646 -13.07 31.33 0.80
N ASN A 647 -13.72 31.53 -0.35
CA ASN A 647 -14.54 30.50 -1.02
C ASN A 647 -13.84 29.85 -2.23
N THR A 648 -12.61 30.26 -2.53
CA THR A 648 -11.83 29.77 -3.66
C THR A 648 -10.99 28.58 -3.23
N LEU A 649 -11.11 27.46 -3.95
CA LEU A 649 -10.25 26.29 -3.81
C LEU A 649 -8.87 26.58 -4.40
N ILE A 650 -7.83 26.57 -3.56
CA ILE A 650 -6.46 26.93 -3.97
C ILE A 650 -5.46 25.77 -3.90
N GLY A 651 -5.88 24.60 -3.41
CA GLY A 651 -5.04 23.41 -3.33
C GLY A 651 -5.60 22.36 -2.38
N GLY A 652 -4.76 21.40 -2.00
CA GLY A 652 -5.10 20.35 -1.03
C GLY A 652 -3.87 19.83 -0.31
N VAL A 653 -4.09 19.32 0.91
CA VAL A 653 -3.07 18.61 1.69
C VAL A 653 -3.49 17.16 1.86
N GLY A 654 -2.53 16.25 1.75
CA GLY A 654 -2.70 14.84 2.01
C GLY A 654 -1.62 14.31 2.94
N VAL A 655 -2.00 13.40 3.82
CA VAL A 655 -1.17 12.80 4.88
C VAL A 655 -1.36 11.30 4.83
N SER A 656 -0.25 10.56 4.89
CA SER A 656 -0.31 9.09 4.93
C SER A 656 0.86 8.50 5.69
N GLY A 657 0.58 7.57 6.60
CA GLY A 657 1.62 6.73 7.20
C GLY A 657 1.27 6.13 8.57
N ASP A 658 0.21 6.62 9.22
CA ASP A 658 -0.26 6.07 10.50
C ASP A 658 -1.72 5.60 10.39
N GLY A 659 -2.43 5.47 11.51
CA GLY A 659 -3.87 5.20 11.51
C GLY A 659 -4.64 6.29 10.75
N VAL A 660 -5.72 5.90 10.07
CA VAL A 660 -6.49 6.81 9.20
C VAL A 660 -7.09 8.02 9.92
N ASP A 661 -7.35 7.92 11.22
CA ASP A 661 -7.83 9.04 12.02
C ASP A 661 -6.68 9.99 12.40
N GLN A 662 -5.47 9.47 12.64
CA GLN A 662 -4.26 10.29 12.81
C GLN A 662 -3.96 11.06 11.51
N ASP A 663 -3.99 10.39 10.35
CA ASP A 663 -3.78 11.02 9.05
C ASP A 663 -4.78 12.16 8.80
N ASP A 664 -6.06 11.94 9.09
CA ASP A 664 -7.13 12.93 8.94
C ASP A 664 -6.92 14.15 9.84
N MET A 665 -6.62 13.89 11.11
CA MET A 665 -6.37 14.93 12.10
C MET A 665 -5.17 15.79 11.70
N ILE A 666 -4.05 15.17 11.33
CA ILE A 666 -2.84 15.89 10.90
C ILE A 666 -3.13 16.73 9.65
N ALA A 667 -3.84 16.19 8.67
CA ALA A 667 -4.23 16.93 7.47
C ALA A 667 -5.07 18.17 7.83
N PHE A 668 -6.14 17.98 8.60
CA PHE A 668 -7.10 19.04 8.93
C PHE A 668 -6.54 20.11 9.86
N LEU A 669 -5.83 19.70 10.91
CA LEU A 669 -5.22 20.63 11.87
C LEU A 669 -4.02 21.36 11.27
N SER A 670 -3.27 20.78 10.33
CA SER A 670 -2.15 21.49 9.69
C SER A 670 -2.62 22.73 8.92
N VAL A 671 -3.76 22.64 8.22
CA VAL A 671 -4.37 23.78 7.52
C VAL A 671 -4.93 24.79 8.53
N HIS A 672 -5.54 24.31 9.62
CA HIS A 672 -6.05 25.18 10.68
C HIS A 672 -4.91 25.98 11.36
N ASN A 673 -3.87 25.31 11.83
CA ASN A 673 -2.74 25.97 12.48
C ASN A 673 -1.98 26.89 11.52
N ALA A 674 -1.84 26.50 10.25
CA ALA A 674 -1.27 27.37 9.24
C ALA A 674 -2.13 28.63 9.04
N SER A 675 -3.46 28.50 9.01
CA SER A 675 -4.39 29.65 8.97
C SER A 675 -4.13 30.61 10.12
N MET A 676 -4.03 30.09 11.35
CA MET A 676 -3.75 30.89 12.54
C MET A 676 -2.38 31.59 12.45
N SER A 677 -1.33 30.86 12.05
CA SER A 677 0.03 31.40 11.86
C SER A 677 0.10 32.46 10.76
N LEU A 678 -0.81 32.41 9.78
CA LEU A 678 -0.82 33.28 8.60
C LEU A 678 -1.96 34.32 8.66
N SER A 679 -2.51 34.57 9.85
CA SER A 679 -3.57 35.57 10.07
C SER A 679 -4.79 35.40 9.14
N GLY A 680 -5.17 34.15 8.85
CA GLY A 680 -6.33 33.81 8.03
C GLY A 680 -6.14 33.91 6.52
N ALA A 681 -4.90 34.01 6.01
CA ALA A 681 -4.62 34.11 4.57
C ALA A 681 -5.12 32.91 3.73
N LEU A 682 -5.23 31.75 4.38
CA LEU A 682 -5.85 30.52 3.87
C LEU A 682 -6.53 29.80 5.03
N GLY A 683 -7.30 28.75 4.75
CA GLY A 683 -7.89 27.91 5.78
C GLY A 683 -8.54 26.64 5.24
N ASN A 684 -9.17 25.90 6.15
CA ASN A 684 -10.03 24.77 5.81
C ASN A 684 -11.24 25.26 5.01
N ALA A 685 -11.91 24.34 4.30
CA ALA A 685 -13.16 24.67 3.62
C ALA A 685 -14.19 25.32 4.55
N PRO A 686 -14.92 26.36 4.10
CA PRO A 686 -16.05 26.92 4.84
C PRO A 686 -17.06 25.83 5.21
N LYS A 687 -17.55 25.84 6.46
CA LYS A 687 -18.38 24.76 7.02
C LYS A 687 -19.61 24.48 6.16
N GLU A 688 -20.26 25.53 5.69
CA GLU A 688 -21.48 25.53 4.89
C GLU A 688 -21.36 24.81 3.54
N ILE A 689 -20.14 24.64 3.00
CA ILE A 689 -19.91 23.93 1.73
C ILE A 689 -19.33 22.52 1.92
N ARG A 690 -19.01 22.11 3.15
CA ARG A 690 -18.41 20.79 3.41
C ARG A 690 -19.40 19.66 3.12
N ALA A 691 -18.88 18.52 2.65
CA ALA A 691 -19.67 17.38 2.21
C ALA A 691 -20.56 16.79 3.31
N ASP A 692 -20.18 16.90 4.58
CA ASP A 692 -21.00 16.49 5.71
C ASP A 692 -22.27 17.33 5.84
N GLN A 693 -22.32 18.56 5.32
CA GLN A 693 -23.53 19.41 5.30
C GLN A 693 -24.51 19.09 4.15
N ILE A 694 -24.18 18.15 3.27
CA ILE A 694 -25.09 17.74 2.19
C ILE A 694 -26.23 16.91 2.78
N ALA A 695 -27.46 17.39 2.59
CA ALA A 695 -28.67 16.62 2.89
C ALA A 695 -28.89 15.57 1.80
N LEU A 696 -28.57 14.31 2.09
CA LEU A 696 -28.72 13.23 1.12
C LEU A 696 -30.19 12.82 0.93
N PRO A 697 -30.60 12.41 -0.29
CA PRO A 697 -31.93 11.90 -0.57
C PRO A 697 -32.30 10.68 0.30
N ASN A 698 -33.61 10.40 0.41
CA ASN A 698 -34.15 9.18 1.05
C ASN A 698 -33.69 8.93 2.50
N ASN A 699 -33.34 9.98 3.25
CA ASN A 699 -32.82 9.89 4.62
C ASN A 699 -31.57 8.99 4.74
N LEU A 700 -30.72 8.99 3.71
CA LEU A 700 -29.41 8.34 3.78
C LEU A 700 -28.56 8.98 4.89
N GLN A 701 -27.71 8.17 5.55
CA GLN A 701 -26.79 8.66 6.58
C GLN A 701 -25.86 9.73 5.99
N ARG A 702 -25.61 10.83 6.73
CA ARG A 702 -24.74 11.92 6.26
C ARG A 702 -23.32 11.43 5.96
N LEU A 703 -22.67 12.09 5.00
CA LEU A 703 -21.24 11.93 4.76
C LEU A 703 -20.44 12.42 5.98
N ARG A 704 -19.27 11.83 6.18
CA ARG A 704 -18.29 12.30 7.18
C ARG A 704 -17.25 13.17 6.50
N TYR A 705 -16.78 14.21 7.18
CA TYR A 705 -15.74 15.11 6.65
C TYR A 705 -14.36 14.82 7.25
N VAL A 706 -14.20 14.84 8.57
CA VAL A 706 -12.94 14.49 9.25
C VAL A 706 -13.30 13.68 10.50
N SER A 707 -12.39 12.80 10.94
CA SER A 707 -12.46 12.15 12.25
C SER A 707 -11.11 12.26 12.93
N CYS A 708 -11.10 12.70 14.19
CA CYS A 708 -9.87 12.84 14.96
C CYS A 708 -9.86 11.81 16.10
N PRO A 709 -8.71 11.21 16.42
CA PRO A 709 -8.62 10.22 17.48
C PRO A 709 -9.00 10.84 18.84
N GLN A 710 -9.53 10.02 19.74
CA GLN A 710 -9.75 10.42 21.12
C GLN A 710 -8.41 10.54 21.83
N SER A 711 -8.22 11.60 22.61
CA SER A 711 -6.95 11.92 23.28
C SER A 711 -5.72 11.69 22.40
N PRO A 712 -5.56 12.46 21.30
CA PRO A 712 -4.61 12.09 20.26
C PRO A 712 -3.15 12.41 20.60
N PHE A 713 -2.87 13.33 21.53
CA PHE A 713 -1.52 13.83 21.76
C PHE A 713 -0.78 13.11 22.89
N ILE A 714 0.50 12.80 22.68
CA ILE A 714 1.40 12.17 23.65
C ILE A 714 1.48 13.05 24.91
N ASP A 715 1.48 12.41 26.08
CA ASP A 715 1.53 13.07 27.38
C ASP A 715 0.48 14.18 27.61
N SER A 716 -0.64 14.09 26.90
CA SER A 716 -1.78 15.00 27.00
C SER A 716 -3.11 14.27 27.16
N GLU A 717 -4.02 14.92 27.86
CA GLU A 717 -5.42 14.53 28.06
C GLU A 717 -6.38 15.34 27.18
N GLU A 718 -5.86 16.22 26.32
CA GLU A 718 -6.68 17.00 25.40
C GLU A 718 -7.46 16.09 24.46
N ASP A 719 -8.74 16.38 24.26
CA ASP A 719 -9.66 15.57 23.47
C ASP A 719 -10.55 16.45 22.59
N ASN A 720 -11.20 15.86 21.59
CA ASN A 720 -12.07 16.56 20.63
C ASN A 720 -11.34 17.73 19.94
N VAL A 721 -10.05 17.54 19.62
CA VAL A 721 -9.14 18.57 19.08
C VAL A 721 -9.58 19.18 17.74
N CYS A 722 -10.54 18.55 17.06
CA CYS A 722 -11.09 19.01 15.79
C CYS A 722 -12.47 19.66 15.93
N ASP A 723 -13.07 19.64 17.12
CA ASP A 723 -14.41 20.18 17.34
C ASP A 723 -14.42 21.70 17.23
N GLY A 724 -15.46 22.24 16.59
CA GLY A 724 -15.63 23.67 16.43
C GLY A 724 -14.82 24.29 15.28
N ILE A 725 -14.00 23.53 14.55
CA ILE A 725 -13.25 23.96 13.35
C ILE A 725 -14.01 23.61 12.07
#